data_AF-A0A8J6HA22-F1
#
_entry.id   AF-A0A8J6HA22-F1
#
_cell.length_a   1.000
_cell.length_b   1.000
_cell.length_c   1.000
_cell.angle_alpha   90.00
_cell.angle_beta   90.00
_cell.angle_gamma   90.00
#
_symmetry.space_group_name_H-M   'P 1'
#
loop_
_entity.id
_entity.type
_entity.pdbx_description
1 polymer ?
#
loop_
_entity_poly.entity_id
_entity_poly.type
_entity_poly.pdbx_seq_one_letter_code
_entity_poly.pdbx_strand_id
1 'polypeptide(L)'
;MVSINQDQIEPHSKDLTTGNLLAALPKPYILLGDFNAHNEIWGSKRTDNRGELLRRLTENENLVLLNTGSKTRFNAVDGTFSAIDLTFSSPTIATDCIWETDTYLHGSDHYPIKITLQRSKMHHAIRILPKWKIKSAKWDDFANEADRLLEPLNQEQDVDILLESFNSTILQAAYTHIGKTSNRELSKQPVPWWSSKCKEAIKMCRRAFHKMRRNPNMQNIISFKKARANKRYVIKQSKKLSWQNYVASITATTPITEVWSKVRRIKGGNSNPNITLIDGQNQEILPKEATAEALATKFENSSSTRHYSQQFLTIKDTAEEEMLDVEDANDQPINDRFTLDELENALENSRSTCPGPDDIPLAFLQNMSRRTKQHFLELVNLIWTRRSFPVLWSKAVVLPLKKPNKQASSLDSYRPISLTCNACKVVEKMINQRLLWFLETNHLLANTQNGFRKQRSTMDNIIFLESKIREAFNLNQKALCLFFDLEKAFDMTWQHGVLKTLSSWGLQGHIHYFISNFLKNRTFTVRANGCTSSERTPENGCPQGSVLSPTLFLIALNSIQQQISFPSLSAIYADDLVVFATGKNLETLEEELQDTLRNLEAWSHSTGFHFSSEKTKYIVFNKRRTDYTPTLTLYNQAIEKVPCIRFLGVIFDSQLTWKSHISSIVSSCNKLIGLLRILGHHTWGADTGVLLLVCKSLVRSRLEYGLIAYGACSKTTREPIEVLQRAALKIILGAYRTTPSDSLYVLSREMPLQLRFEQLTLNYAAQIYFQPSHPNHSLLYPPLETVPKHTKLSFMPIAERIHLFLQRHSLSFPPSFYKPELRIPPWSIPSPKMLFDLATYGKNVTNPSIISQEFCRLRSKYPTATFLYTDGSKISGALGAAVHTSTRELKIKLPPYGSIFCAELTGLLEAIQLALRHVDGNFIICSDSLSALQAIQHRYSTNPPVQKIAEERRTAFLWNKEAMFMYTPSHVGITGNERADELAKSAALDAALPETNYGLSTDWKSIIKSAVINTWQSQWDLNSSHLHRITPSVNQDLHLPPDRRSQVILSRLRLGHTPLTHSYLLNQEDRPLCIFCQQSDLTITHILRDCPALINSRKACQVNCGNYSMLFEDWSKLKRDKQECGPTKPRRVDPAVADEGPASVAEIKSKRNKIWR
;
A
#
# COMPACT_ATOMS: atom_id res chain seq x y z
N MET A 1 20.84 33.22 12.12
CA MET A 1 20.29 34.39 11.40
C MET A 1 18.91 34.65 11.96
N VAL A 2 18.64 35.89 12.38
CA VAL A 2 17.33 36.30 12.91
C VAL A 2 16.82 37.43 12.03
N SER A 3 15.54 37.34 11.62
CA SER A 3 14.88 38.38 10.82
C SER A 3 13.95 39.19 11.71
N ILE A 4 14.10 40.51 11.69
CA ILE A 4 13.35 41.45 12.53
C ILE A 4 12.48 42.32 11.63
N ASN A 5 11.21 42.51 12.00
CA ASN A 5 10.26 43.38 11.30
C ASN A 5 10.03 44.70 12.04
N GLN A 6 9.46 45.66 11.31
CA GLN A 6 9.20 47.04 11.72
C GLN A 6 8.57 47.23 13.11
N ASP A 7 7.65 46.34 13.53
CA ASP A 7 6.88 46.50 14.78
C ASP A 7 7.70 46.23 16.06
N GLN A 8 8.94 45.76 15.94
CA GLN A 8 9.81 45.46 17.08
C GLN A 8 10.71 46.64 17.49
N ILE A 9 10.59 47.79 16.81
CA ILE A 9 11.40 48.99 17.04
C ILE A 9 10.47 50.22 17.01
N GLU A 10 9.63 50.38 18.04
CA GLU A 10 8.78 51.58 18.22
C GLU A 10 9.23 52.46 19.39
N PRO A 11 8.98 53.79 19.35
CA PRO A 11 9.57 54.76 20.29
C PRO A 11 8.73 55.02 21.57
N HIS A 12 7.63 54.29 21.79
CA HIS A 12 6.64 54.64 22.82
C HIS A 12 6.61 53.76 24.08
N SER A 13 7.57 52.86 24.29
CA SER A 13 7.80 52.26 25.62
C SER A 13 8.98 52.96 26.30
N LYS A 14 8.74 53.52 27.49
CA LYS A 14 9.78 54.05 28.40
C LYS A 14 10.72 52.97 28.97
N ASP A 15 10.59 51.73 28.52
CA ASP A 15 11.55 50.65 28.72
C ASP A 15 12.06 50.19 27.35
N LEU A 16 13.35 50.45 27.06
CA LEU A 16 14.05 49.98 25.87
C LEU A 16 14.29 48.46 25.96
N THR A 17 13.33 47.67 25.51
CA THR A 17 13.40 46.20 25.37
C THR A 17 13.99 45.75 24.03
N THR A 18 15.06 46.39 23.54
CA THR A 18 15.88 45.87 22.41
C THR A 18 17.22 45.31 22.87
N GLY A 19 17.83 45.85 23.94
CA GLY A 19 19.04 45.29 24.55
C GLY A 19 18.82 43.88 25.13
N ASN A 20 17.68 43.66 25.81
CA ASN A 20 17.29 42.32 26.31
C ASN A 20 17.05 41.30 25.19
N LEU A 21 16.53 41.75 24.03
CA LEU A 21 16.32 40.88 22.87
C LEU A 21 17.67 40.44 22.27
N LEU A 22 18.62 41.36 22.15
CA LEU A 22 19.98 41.09 21.63
C LEU A 22 20.83 40.25 22.60
N ALA A 23 20.65 40.44 23.91
CA ALA A 23 21.28 39.63 24.95
C ALA A 23 20.76 38.18 24.98
N ALA A 24 19.49 37.96 24.63
CA ALA A 24 18.88 36.63 24.55
C ALA A 24 19.27 35.82 23.30
N LEU A 25 19.94 36.43 22.31
CA LEU A 25 20.35 35.73 21.09
C LEU A 25 21.66 34.95 21.29
N PRO A 26 21.71 33.66 20.92
CA PRO A 26 22.96 32.90 20.95
C PRO A 26 23.97 33.50 19.96
N LYS A 27 25.16 33.88 20.45
CA LYS A 27 26.28 34.40 19.65
C LYS A 27 27.07 33.24 19.02
N PRO A 28 27.58 33.38 17.78
CA PRO A 28 27.50 34.55 16.90
C PRO A 28 26.20 34.59 16.09
N TYR A 29 25.70 35.79 15.80
CA TYR A 29 24.47 35.99 15.03
C TYR A 29 24.63 37.03 13.91
N ILE A 30 23.74 36.93 12.92
CA ILE A 30 23.49 37.95 11.88
C ILE A 30 22.02 38.35 12.00
N LEU A 31 21.79 39.65 12.09
CA LEU A 31 20.49 40.31 12.06
C LEU A 31 20.27 40.91 10.68
N LEU A 32 19.11 40.67 10.09
CA LEU A 32 18.76 41.20 8.78
C LEU A 32 17.27 41.56 8.74
N GLY A 33 16.92 42.63 8.05
CA GLY A 33 15.53 43.07 7.98
C GLY A 33 15.34 44.30 7.12
N ASP A 34 14.07 44.58 6.82
CA ASP A 34 13.64 45.86 6.27
C ASP A 34 13.31 46.79 7.45
N PHE A 35 14.26 47.64 7.81
CA PHE A 35 14.15 48.51 8.97
C PHE A 35 13.39 49.79 8.65
N ASN A 36 13.16 50.10 7.36
CA ASN A 36 12.59 51.38 6.90
C ASN A 36 13.23 52.61 7.60
N ALA A 37 14.51 52.50 7.97
CA ALA A 37 15.25 53.50 8.72
C ALA A 37 16.23 54.19 7.78
N HIS A 38 16.10 55.50 7.62
CA HIS A 38 16.97 56.27 6.74
C HIS A 38 18.10 56.89 7.56
N ASN A 39 19.34 56.56 7.23
CA ASN A 39 20.53 57.22 7.76
C ASN A 39 21.62 57.29 6.66
N GLU A 40 22.39 58.35 6.68
CA GLU A 40 23.51 58.58 5.76
C GLU A 40 24.59 57.49 5.88
N ILE A 41 24.82 56.94 7.09
CA ILE A 41 25.84 55.90 7.38
C ILE A 41 25.69 54.66 6.50
N TRP A 42 24.45 54.22 6.25
CA TRP A 42 24.17 53.06 5.39
C TRP A 42 23.70 53.45 3.99
N GLY A 43 23.90 54.72 3.58
CA GLY A 43 23.73 55.15 2.21
C GLY A 43 22.35 55.69 1.84
N SER A 44 21.52 56.12 2.81
CA SER A 44 20.33 56.94 2.52
C SER A 44 20.69 58.42 2.27
N LYS A 45 19.79 59.18 1.63
CA LYS A 45 20.01 60.62 1.32
C LYS A 45 19.75 61.57 2.49
N ARG A 46 19.08 61.08 3.54
CA ARG A 46 18.68 61.82 4.72
C ARG A 46 18.71 60.89 5.91
N THR A 47 18.90 61.45 7.09
CA THR A 47 18.72 60.75 8.35
C THR A 47 17.35 61.07 8.93
N ASP A 48 16.55 60.05 9.26
CA ASP A 48 15.29 60.18 9.99
C ASP A 48 15.45 59.73 11.45
N ASN A 49 14.45 60.00 12.29
CA ASN A 49 14.50 59.67 13.72
C ASN A 49 14.72 58.17 13.99
N ARG A 50 14.24 57.30 13.10
CA ARG A 50 14.43 55.84 13.22
C ARG A 50 15.87 55.46 12.88
N GLY A 51 16.45 56.07 11.85
CA GLY A 51 17.85 55.89 11.50
C GLY A 51 18.80 56.42 12.56
N GLU A 52 18.45 57.51 13.25
CA GLU A 52 19.24 58.01 14.37
C GLU A 52 19.14 57.09 15.61
N LEU A 53 17.95 56.55 15.90
CA LEU A 53 17.76 55.57 16.98
C LEU A 53 18.57 54.29 16.73
N LEU A 54 18.53 53.76 15.51
CA LEU A 54 19.24 52.54 15.15
C LEU A 54 20.76 52.75 15.12
N ARG A 55 21.24 53.95 14.75
CA ARG A 55 22.65 54.34 14.88
C ARG A 55 23.12 54.30 16.34
N ARG A 56 22.37 54.91 17.26
CA ARG A 56 22.70 54.87 18.69
C ARG A 56 22.68 53.45 19.25
N LEU A 57 21.77 52.61 18.77
CA LEU A 57 21.68 51.22 19.16
C LEU A 57 22.90 50.41 18.71
N THR A 58 23.46 50.68 17.53
CA THR A 58 24.71 50.05 17.08
C THR A 58 25.95 50.52 17.85
N GLU A 59 25.91 51.72 18.45
CA GLU A 59 26.99 52.24 19.29
C GLU A 59 26.96 51.65 20.70
N ASN A 60 25.76 51.40 21.25
CA ASN A 60 25.58 50.87 22.60
C ASN A 60 25.67 49.34 22.69
N GLU A 61 25.23 48.62 21.65
CA GLU A 61 25.24 47.17 21.57
C GLU A 61 26.27 46.77 20.50
N ASN A 62 27.34 46.06 20.86
CA ASN A 62 28.46 45.65 19.97
C ASN A 62 28.02 44.96 18.67
N LEU A 63 27.49 45.72 17.71
CA LEU A 63 26.89 45.28 16.44
C LEU A 63 27.66 45.91 15.30
N VAL A 64 28.09 45.09 14.34
CA VAL A 64 28.80 45.58 13.16
C VAL A 64 27.83 45.64 11.99
N LEU A 65 27.66 46.83 11.41
CA LEU A 65 26.91 47.03 10.17
C LEU A 65 27.69 46.44 8.99
N LEU A 66 27.08 45.53 8.24
CA LEU A 66 27.69 44.88 7.07
C LEU A 66 27.38 45.63 5.75
N ASN A 67 26.40 46.54 5.73
CA ASN A 67 26.01 47.26 4.52
C ASN A 67 27.16 48.15 3.99
N THR A 68 27.38 48.14 2.68
CA THR A 68 28.43 48.94 2.01
C THR A 68 27.94 50.29 1.48
N GLY A 69 26.76 50.75 1.89
CA GLY A 69 26.11 51.95 1.35
C GLY A 69 25.40 51.76 -0.01
N SER A 70 25.43 50.54 -0.56
CA SER A 70 24.70 50.21 -1.80
C SER A 70 23.18 50.30 -1.62
N LYS A 71 22.46 50.71 -2.67
CA LYS A 71 20.99 50.83 -2.62
C LYS A 71 20.34 49.45 -2.55
N THR A 72 19.47 49.25 -1.57
CA THR A 72 18.79 47.98 -1.32
C THR A 72 17.33 47.97 -1.80
N ARG A 73 16.73 49.13 -2.09
CA ARG A 73 15.37 49.23 -2.63
C ARG A 73 15.25 50.22 -3.78
N PHE A 74 14.34 49.93 -4.70
CA PHE A 74 13.89 50.79 -5.79
C PHE A 74 12.38 51.02 -5.71
N ASN A 75 11.96 52.27 -5.51
CA ASN A 75 10.56 52.65 -5.56
C ASN A 75 10.13 52.89 -7.01
N ALA A 76 9.24 52.04 -7.53
CA ALA A 76 8.75 52.11 -8.90
C ALA A 76 7.72 53.23 -9.17
N VAL A 77 7.16 53.83 -8.11
CA VAL A 77 6.21 54.95 -8.20
C VAL A 77 6.96 56.25 -8.45
N ASP A 78 7.97 56.52 -7.63
CA ASP A 78 8.71 57.79 -7.64
C ASP A 78 10.08 57.69 -8.36
N GLY A 79 10.49 56.48 -8.77
CA GLY A 79 11.76 56.23 -9.45
C GLY A 79 13.01 56.35 -8.56
N THR A 80 12.84 56.40 -7.23
CA THR A 80 13.91 56.66 -6.26
C THR A 80 14.55 55.37 -5.73
N PHE A 81 15.78 55.48 -5.23
CA PHE A 81 16.53 54.38 -4.61
C PHE A 81 16.87 54.68 -3.15
N SER A 82 16.67 53.70 -2.27
CA SER A 82 16.97 53.82 -0.84
C SER A 82 17.79 52.63 -0.34
N ALA A 83 18.45 52.80 0.81
CA ALA A 83 19.16 51.75 1.52
C ALA A 83 18.47 51.57 2.87
N ILE A 84 17.46 50.70 2.92
CA ILE A 84 16.59 50.51 4.09
C ILE A 84 16.59 49.07 4.61
N ASP A 85 16.95 48.11 3.73
CA ASP A 85 17.29 46.75 4.15
C ASP A 85 18.69 46.74 4.77
N LEU A 86 18.79 46.49 6.07
CA LEU A 86 20.06 46.54 6.82
C LEU A 86 20.46 45.16 7.31
N THR A 87 21.76 44.95 7.44
CA THR A 87 22.36 43.72 7.93
C THR A 87 23.39 44.06 9.00
N PHE A 88 23.21 43.51 10.20
CA PHE A 88 24.15 43.63 11.31
C PHE A 88 24.68 42.25 11.69
N SER A 89 25.90 42.17 12.23
CA SER A 89 26.46 40.93 12.76
C SER A 89 27.16 41.12 14.08
N SER A 90 27.34 40.02 14.84
CA SER A 90 28.28 40.00 15.95
C SER A 90 29.71 40.27 15.46
N PRO A 91 30.58 40.92 16.26
CA PRO A 91 31.93 41.29 15.84
C PRO A 91 32.78 40.08 15.41
N THR A 92 32.56 38.92 16.03
CA THR A 92 33.33 37.68 15.80
C THR A 92 33.17 37.05 14.41
N ILE A 93 32.15 37.45 13.64
CA ILE A 93 31.91 36.94 12.28
C ILE A 93 31.88 38.04 11.21
N ALA A 94 32.03 39.31 11.62
CA ALA A 94 31.88 40.44 10.72
C ALA A 94 32.97 40.47 9.64
N THR A 95 34.22 40.19 10.03
CA THR A 95 35.37 40.11 9.11
C THR A 95 35.28 38.95 8.13
N ASP A 96 34.56 37.89 8.49
CA ASP A 96 34.34 36.73 7.62
C ASP A 96 33.22 36.97 6.60
N CYS A 97 32.45 38.05 6.72
CA CYS A 97 31.28 38.32 5.90
C CYS A 97 31.58 39.28 4.74
N ILE A 98 31.38 38.84 3.50
CA ILE A 98 31.31 39.73 2.32
C ILE A 98 29.85 40.07 2.06
N TRP A 99 29.52 41.35 2.03
CA TRP A 99 28.18 41.86 1.76
C TRP A 99 28.12 42.57 0.40
N GLU A 100 27.16 42.19 -0.44
CA GLU A 100 26.92 42.82 -1.73
C GLU A 100 25.42 42.88 -2.05
N THR A 101 25.03 43.86 -2.87
CA THR A 101 23.67 43.93 -3.44
C THR A 101 23.70 43.42 -4.87
N ASP A 102 22.69 42.64 -5.25
CA ASP A 102 22.54 42.23 -6.65
C ASP A 102 22.25 43.46 -7.53
N THR A 103 22.66 43.41 -8.79
CA THR A 103 22.47 44.49 -9.77
C THR A 103 21.06 44.49 -10.39
N TYR A 104 20.26 43.47 -10.10
CA TYR A 104 18.93 43.26 -10.65
C TYR A 104 17.90 42.88 -9.58
N LEU A 105 16.70 43.45 -9.65
CA LEU A 105 15.63 43.28 -8.65
C LEU A 105 14.91 41.91 -8.68
N HIS A 106 15.14 41.10 -9.72
CA HIS A 106 14.48 39.80 -9.96
C HIS A 106 12.94 39.77 -9.92
N GLY A 107 12.28 40.93 -9.89
CA GLY A 107 10.82 41.05 -9.84
C GLY A 107 10.26 41.61 -8.53
N SER A 108 11.12 41.89 -7.54
CA SER A 108 10.84 42.65 -6.32
C SER A 108 11.02 44.16 -6.55
N ASP A 109 10.68 44.99 -5.56
CA ASP A 109 11.15 46.37 -5.39
C ASP A 109 12.43 46.45 -4.52
N HIS A 110 12.80 45.37 -3.84
CA HIS A 110 14.06 45.23 -3.10
C HIS A 110 15.11 44.45 -3.90
N TYR A 111 16.36 44.90 -3.88
CA TYR A 111 17.51 44.19 -4.43
C TYR A 111 17.87 43.04 -3.48
N PRO A 112 18.07 41.82 -3.99
CA PRO A 112 18.61 40.74 -3.18
C PRO A 112 19.96 41.13 -2.58
N ILE A 113 20.05 40.98 -1.26
CA ILE A 113 21.30 41.11 -0.53
C ILE A 113 21.97 39.73 -0.49
N LYS A 114 23.26 39.69 -0.85
CA LYS A 114 24.08 38.49 -0.78
C LYS A 114 25.15 38.69 0.28
N ILE A 115 25.13 37.81 1.28
CA ILE A 115 26.11 37.74 2.36
C ILE A 115 26.87 36.43 2.17
N THR A 116 28.17 36.52 1.93
CA THR A 116 29.05 35.35 1.76
C THR A 116 29.96 35.24 2.97
N LEU A 117 29.76 34.19 3.77
CA LEU A 117 30.64 33.88 4.89
C LEU A 117 31.86 33.08 4.38
N GLN A 118 33.06 33.62 4.56
CA GLN A 118 34.34 33.04 4.15
C GLN A 118 34.89 32.03 5.17
N ARG A 119 34.05 31.11 5.65
CA ARG A 119 34.54 29.96 6.42
C ARG A 119 34.88 28.81 5.48
N SER A 120 35.98 28.12 5.76
CA SER A 120 36.36 26.88 5.09
C SER A 120 35.17 25.91 5.16
N LYS A 121 34.50 25.73 4.03
CA LYS A 121 33.38 24.81 3.91
C LYS A 121 33.89 23.40 4.12
N MET A 122 33.56 22.78 5.25
CA MET A 122 33.45 21.31 5.31
C MET A 122 32.20 20.90 4.50
N HIS A 123 32.30 21.01 3.17
CA HIS A 123 31.29 20.42 2.28
C HIS A 123 31.45 18.91 2.32
N HIS A 124 30.76 18.25 3.24
CA HIS A 124 30.48 16.83 3.09
C HIS A 124 29.41 16.68 2.00
N ALA A 125 29.84 16.74 0.73
CA ALA A 125 29.00 16.39 -0.41
C ALA A 125 28.41 15.00 -0.15
N ILE A 126 27.09 14.91 -0.17
CA ILE A 126 26.38 13.63 0.04
C ILE A 126 26.74 12.73 -1.14
N ARG A 127 27.59 11.74 -0.88
CA ARG A 127 27.98 10.72 -1.87
C ARG A 127 26.81 9.75 -2.03
N ILE A 128 26.27 9.65 -3.23
CA ILE A 128 25.33 8.57 -3.56
C ILE A 128 26.14 7.30 -3.75
N LEU A 129 25.89 6.29 -2.91
CA LEU A 129 26.55 4.99 -3.04
C LEU A 129 26.24 4.34 -4.40
N PRO A 130 27.24 3.71 -5.05
CA PRO A 130 27.05 2.91 -6.25
C PRO A 130 25.96 1.86 -6.06
N LYS A 131 25.11 1.66 -7.07
CA LYS A 131 24.06 0.63 -7.07
C LYS A 131 24.26 -0.32 -8.25
N TRP A 132 23.92 -1.58 -8.06
CA TRP A 132 23.90 -2.59 -9.13
C TRP A 132 22.94 -2.22 -10.27
N LYS A 133 23.38 -2.38 -11.52
CA LYS A 133 22.58 -2.07 -12.72
C LYS A 133 21.61 -3.20 -13.11
N ILE A 134 20.80 -3.65 -12.15
CA ILE A 134 19.90 -4.82 -12.27
C ILE A 134 18.93 -4.72 -13.46
N LYS A 135 18.46 -3.51 -13.81
CA LYS A 135 17.49 -3.31 -14.91
C LYS A 135 18.04 -3.56 -16.31
N SER A 136 19.36 -3.53 -16.47
CA SER A 136 20.06 -3.74 -17.73
C SER A 136 21.04 -4.91 -17.61
N ALA A 137 20.80 -5.82 -16.66
CA ALA A 137 21.65 -6.98 -16.43
C ALA A 137 21.47 -8.00 -17.56
N LYS A 138 22.59 -8.57 -18.01
CA LYS A 138 22.60 -9.72 -18.91
C LYS A 138 22.67 -10.99 -18.07
N TRP A 139 21.50 -11.57 -17.76
CA TRP A 139 21.39 -12.67 -16.81
C TRP A 139 22.02 -13.96 -17.31
N ASP A 140 21.90 -14.27 -18.61
CA ASP A 140 22.50 -15.47 -19.20
C ASP A 140 24.03 -15.43 -19.14
N ASP A 141 24.64 -14.30 -19.50
CA ASP A 141 26.10 -14.10 -19.41
C ASP A 141 26.57 -14.21 -17.95
N PHE A 142 25.83 -13.60 -17.01
CA PHE A 142 26.12 -13.70 -15.58
C PHE A 142 26.07 -15.15 -15.08
N ALA A 143 25.05 -15.91 -15.47
CA ALA A 143 24.89 -17.31 -15.06
C ALA A 143 25.99 -18.20 -15.62
N ASN A 144 26.35 -18.02 -16.90
CA ASN A 144 27.43 -18.77 -17.54
C ASN A 144 28.80 -18.47 -16.93
N GLU A 145 29.07 -17.20 -16.62
CA GLU A 145 30.32 -16.79 -15.98
C GLU A 145 30.42 -17.33 -14.54
N ALA A 146 29.32 -17.29 -13.78
CA ALA A 146 29.26 -17.91 -12.46
C ALA A 146 29.57 -19.41 -12.55
N ASP A 147 28.96 -20.14 -13.49
CA ASP A 147 29.23 -21.57 -13.71
C ASP A 147 30.68 -21.88 -14.08
N ARG A 148 31.35 -20.97 -14.81
CA ARG A 148 32.78 -21.12 -15.18
C ARG A 148 33.70 -20.94 -13.97
N LEU A 149 33.34 -20.03 -13.07
CA LEU A 149 34.13 -19.67 -11.89
C LEU A 149 33.89 -20.60 -10.70
N LEU A 150 32.83 -21.42 -10.72
CA LEU A 150 32.53 -22.36 -9.65
C LEU A 150 33.60 -23.46 -9.52
N GLU A 151 34.22 -23.52 -8.35
CA GLU A 151 35.06 -24.64 -7.94
C GLU A 151 34.22 -25.71 -7.21
N PRO A 152 34.62 -27.00 -7.24
CA PRO A 152 33.97 -28.04 -6.44
C PRO A 152 34.03 -27.73 -4.93
N LEU A 153 32.97 -28.04 -4.18
CA LEU A 153 32.99 -27.91 -2.72
C LEU A 153 33.95 -28.93 -2.13
N ASN A 154 35.05 -28.46 -1.52
CA ASN A 154 35.84 -29.29 -0.65
C ASN A 154 35.09 -29.44 0.68
N GLN A 155 34.51 -30.63 0.89
CA GLN A 155 33.71 -30.87 2.08
C GLN A 155 34.55 -30.64 3.34
N GLU A 156 35.84 -30.94 3.40
CA GLU A 156 36.62 -30.80 4.65
C GLU A 156 36.83 -29.34 5.11
N GLN A 157 36.59 -28.36 4.26
CA GLN A 157 36.77 -26.95 4.59
C GLN A 157 35.67 -26.41 5.52
N ASP A 158 36.02 -25.32 6.22
CA ASP A 158 35.08 -24.56 7.05
C ASP A 158 33.97 -23.90 6.21
N VAL A 159 32.76 -23.85 6.75
CA VAL A 159 31.58 -23.33 6.04
C VAL A 159 31.69 -21.84 5.72
N ASP A 160 32.40 -21.04 6.53
CA ASP A 160 32.62 -19.62 6.25
C ASP A 160 33.54 -19.42 5.04
N ILE A 161 34.57 -20.25 4.89
CA ILE A 161 35.46 -20.22 3.72
C ILE A 161 34.70 -20.61 2.45
N LEU A 162 33.88 -21.67 2.52
CA LEU A 162 33.06 -22.11 1.39
C LEU A 162 32.03 -21.04 0.99
N LEU A 163 31.40 -20.39 1.97
CA LEU A 163 30.46 -19.29 1.72
C LEU A 163 31.15 -18.06 1.13
N GLU A 164 32.35 -17.71 1.59
CA GLU A 164 33.12 -16.60 1.05
C GLU A 164 33.53 -16.86 -0.40
N SER A 165 33.99 -18.08 -0.72
CA SER A 165 34.29 -18.52 -2.08
C SER A 165 33.07 -18.46 -3.01
N PHE A 166 31.91 -18.92 -2.53
CA PHE A 166 30.66 -18.82 -3.27
C PHE A 166 30.27 -17.35 -3.52
N ASN A 167 30.32 -16.51 -2.48
CA ASN A 167 29.95 -15.10 -2.60
C ASN A 167 30.89 -14.33 -3.53
N SER A 168 32.20 -14.60 -3.47
CA SER A 168 33.19 -13.96 -4.34
C SER A 168 32.97 -14.34 -5.81
N THR A 169 32.67 -15.61 -6.09
CA THR A 169 32.30 -16.11 -7.41
C THR A 169 31.10 -15.35 -7.99
N ILE A 170 30.01 -15.23 -7.22
CA ILE A 170 28.81 -14.51 -7.63
C ILE A 170 29.08 -13.02 -7.85
N LEU A 171 29.83 -12.39 -6.95
CA LEU A 171 30.16 -10.96 -7.08
C LEU A 171 31.07 -10.70 -8.28
N GLN A 172 32.05 -11.56 -8.55
CA GLN A 172 32.95 -11.45 -9.71
C GLN A 172 32.16 -11.54 -11.02
N ALA A 173 31.29 -12.53 -11.17
CA ALA A 173 30.41 -12.65 -12.33
C ALA A 173 29.51 -11.39 -12.49
N ALA A 174 28.97 -10.87 -11.38
CA ALA A 174 28.15 -9.66 -11.40
C ALA A 174 28.94 -8.39 -11.77
N TYR A 175 30.19 -8.25 -11.32
CA TYR A 175 31.04 -7.13 -11.70
C TYR A 175 31.35 -7.14 -13.19
N THR A 176 31.62 -8.30 -13.77
CA THR A 176 31.92 -8.47 -15.21
C THR A 176 30.72 -8.15 -16.08
N HIS A 177 29.53 -8.68 -15.78
CA HIS A 177 28.39 -8.65 -16.70
C HIS A 177 27.26 -7.66 -16.33
N ILE A 178 27.24 -7.12 -15.11
CA ILE A 178 26.20 -6.19 -14.64
C ILE A 178 26.80 -4.83 -14.30
N GLY A 179 27.81 -4.81 -13.43
CA GLY A 179 28.48 -3.60 -12.96
C GLY A 179 27.62 -2.67 -12.08
N LYS A 180 28.26 -1.65 -11.50
CA LYS A 180 27.62 -0.64 -10.63
C LYS A 180 27.52 0.73 -11.30
N THR A 181 26.59 1.57 -10.84
CA THR A 181 26.48 2.98 -11.26
C THR A 181 27.69 3.80 -10.79
N SER A 182 28.09 4.82 -11.54
CA SER A 182 29.16 5.72 -11.13
C SER A 182 28.80 6.56 -9.90
N ASN A 183 29.81 6.91 -9.10
CA ASN A 183 29.67 7.93 -8.07
C ASN A 183 29.24 9.24 -8.75
N ARG A 184 28.09 9.79 -8.33
CA ARG A 184 27.60 11.08 -8.80
C ARG A 184 27.41 12.01 -7.61
N GLU A 185 28.01 13.19 -7.70
CA GLU A 185 27.58 14.31 -6.89
C GLU A 185 26.20 14.78 -7.37
N LEU A 186 25.33 15.15 -6.44
CA LEU A 186 24.02 15.73 -6.76
C LEU A 186 24.23 17.08 -7.46
N SER A 187 24.34 17.08 -8.79
CA SER A 187 24.27 18.32 -9.55
C SER A 187 22.87 18.93 -9.38
N LYS A 188 22.79 20.27 -9.40
CA LYS A 188 21.50 20.98 -9.36
C LYS A 188 20.66 20.50 -10.55
N GLN A 189 19.57 19.78 -10.26
CA GLN A 189 18.63 19.33 -11.28
C GLN A 189 18.09 20.55 -12.05
N PRO A 190 18.11 20.54 -13.39
CA PRO A 190 17.53 21.62 -14.16
C PRO A 190 16.03 21.72 -13.88
N VAL A 191 15.53 22.95 -13.70
CA VAL A 191 14.11 23.22 -13.50
C VAL A 191 13.31 22.80 -14.74
N PRO A 192 12.34 21.86 -14.64
CA PRO A 192 11.72 21.20 -15.79
C PRO A 192 10.84 22.10 -16.67
N TRP A 193 10.48 23.30 -16.17
CA TRP A 193 9.66 24.29 -16.88
C TRP A 193 10.48 25.38 -17.58
N TRP A 194 11.80 25.34 -17.45
CA TRP A 194 12.67 26.38 -18.00
C TRP A 194 12.91 26.18 -19.50
N SER A 195 12.49 27.15 -20.30
CA SER A 195 12.58 27.12 -21.76
C SER A 195 13.46 28.25 -22.32
N SER A 196 13.81 28.16 -23.60
CA SER A 196 14.45 29.26 -24.34
C SER A 196 13.59 30.55 -24.28
N LYS A 197 12.27 30.43 -24.39
CA LYS A 197 11.31 31.54 -24.26
C LYS A 197 11.41 32.24 -22.89
N CYS A 198 11.60 31.48 -21.81
CA CYS A 198 11.85 32.06 -20.48
C CYS A 198 13.16 32.85 -20.44
N LYS A 199 14.24 32.32 -21.02
CA LYS A 199 15.54 33.02 -21.10
C LYS A 199 15.41 34.33 -21.86
N GLU A 200 14.72 34.31 -22.99
CA GLU A 200 14.51 35.47 -23.85
C GLU A 200 13.67 36.55 -23.16
N ALA A 201 12.53 36.18 -22.57
CA ALA A 201 11.68 37.13 -21.85
C ALA A 201 12.41 37.80 -20.66
N ILE A 202 13.29 37.06 -19.96
CA ILE A 202 14.15 37.61 -18.90
C ILE A 202 15.19 38.55 -19.50
N LYS A 203 15.85 38.17 -20.60
CA LYS A 203 16.84 39.01 -21.29
C LYS A 203 16.23 40.33 -21.77
N MET A 204 15.04 40.30 -22.37
CA MET A 204 14.30 41.50 -22.79
C MET A 204 13.92 42.37 -21.59
N CYS A 205 13.44 41.77 -20.50
CA CYS A 205 13.10 42.50 -19.28
C CYS A 205 14.33 43.14 -18.62
N ARG A 206 15.48 42.46 -18.61
CA ARG A 206 16.77 43.02 -18.13
C ARG A 206 17.23 44.18 -19.01
N ARG A 207 17.20 44.03 -20.33
CA ARG A 207 17.54 45.12 -21.29
C ARG A 207 16.67 46.35 -21.07
N ALA A 208 15.35 46.17 -20.95
CA ALA A 208 14.42 47.27 -20.69
C ALA A 208 14.67 47.92 -19.31
N PHE A 209 15.01 47.13 -18.29
CA PHE A 209 15.38 47.64 -16.97
C PHE A 209 16.66 48.48 -17.01
N HIS A 210 17.73 48.00 -17.66
CA HIS A 210 18.98 48.76 -17.79
C HIS A 210 18.78 50.05 -18.59
N LYS A 211 17.97 50.02 -19.66
CA LYS A 211 17.63 51.22 -20.45
C LYS A 211 16.87 52.24 -19.60
N MET A 212 15.89 51.80 -18.81
CA MET A 212 15.15 52.64 -17.87
C MET A 212 16.06 53.19 -16.75
N ARG A 213 16.95 52.37 -16.18
CA ARG A 213 17.89 52.79 -15.13
C ARG A 213 18.89 53.85 -15.61
N ARG A 214 19.31 53.79 -16.89
CA ARG A 214 20.21 54.78 -17.50
C ARG A 214 19.50 56.08 -17.90
N ASN A 215 18.24 55.98 -18.34
CA ASN A 215 17.45 57.14 -18.77
C ASN A 215 15.95 56.95 -18.41
N PRO A 216 15.51 57.41 -17.22
CA PRO A 216 14.17 57.16 -16.70
C PRO A 216 13.12 58.11 -17.28
N ASN A 217 12.87 58.02 -18.59
CA ASN A 217 11.76 58.72 -19.25
C ASN A 217 10.48 57.85 -19.31
N MET A 218 9.33 58.49 -19.56
CA MET A 218 8.01 57.83 -19.58
C MET A 218 7.97 56.62 -20.53
N GLN A 219 8.60 56.72 -21.70
CA GLN A 219 8.62 55.66 -22.70
C GLN A 219 9.41 54.43 -22.25
N ASN A 220 10.57 54.64 -21.61
CA ASN A 220 11.40 53.56 -21.06
C ASN A 220 10.71 52.89 -19.86
N ILE A 221 9.98 53.64 -19.04
CA ILE A 221 9.17 53.12 -17.92
C ILE A 221 8.04 52.21 -18.44
N ILE A 222 7.27 52.67 -19.44
CA ILE A 222 6.20 51.87 -20.07
C ILE A 222 6.78 50.59 -20.70
N SER A 223 7.90 50.72 -21.41
CA SER A 223 8.59 49.58 -22.04
C SER A 223 9.04 48.54 -21.02
N PHE A 224 9.58 48.97 -19.87
CA PHE A 224 9.93 48.08 -18.77
C PHE A 224 8.70 47.41 -18.15
N LYS A 225 7.60 48.14 -17.92
CA LYS A 225 6.33 47.58 -17.40
C LYS A 225 5.78 46.48 -18.33
N LYS A 226 5.75 46.72 -19.64
CA LYS A 226 5.34 45.72 -20.66
C LYS A 226 6.24 44.49 -20.64
N ALA A 227 7.56 44.67 -20.63
CA ALA A 227 8.51 43.56 -20.58
C ALA A 227 8.43 42.74 -19.28
N ARG A 228 8.16 43.41 -18.14
CA ARG A 228 7.93 42.76 -16.83
C ARG A 228 6.65 41.92 -16.83
N ALA A 229 5.56 42.43 -17.40
CA ALA A 229 4.30 41.71 -17.55
C ALA A 229 4.45 40.48 -18.46
N ASN A 230 5.11 40.63 -19.62
CA ASN A 230 5.40 39.53 -20.53
C ASN A 230 6.26 38.44 -19.87
N LYS A 231 7.35 38.83 -19.18
CA LYS A 231 8.19 37.90 -18.39
C LYS A 231 7.33 37.09 -17.41
N ARG A 232 6.46 37.75 -16.64
CA ARG A 232 5.58 37.09 -15.65
C ARG A 232 4.61 36.11 -16.34
N TYR A 233 4.02 36.52 -17.45
CA TYR A 233 3.11 35.67 -18.24
C TYR A 233 3.82 34.42 -18.78
N VAL A 234 4.94 34.57 -19.48
CA VAL A 234 5.70 33.47 -20.09
C VAL A 234 6.16 32.46 -19.04
N ILE A 235 6.70 32.92 -17.90
CA ILE A 235 7.11 32.03 -16.81
C ILE A 235 5.90 31.29 -16.22
N LYS A 236 4.77 31.99 -15.98
CA LYS A 236 3.56 31.35 -15.43
C LYS A 236 2.98 30.32 -16.40
N GLN A 237 2.94 30.62 -17.70
CA GLN A 237 2.49 29.66 -18.72
C GLN A 237 3.43 28.47 -18.85
N SER A 238 4.74 28.69 -18.82
CA SER A 238 5.71 27.59 -18.95
C SER A 238 5.66 26.65 -17.74
N LYS A 239 5.50 27.20 -16.52
CA LYS A 239 5.24 26.41 -15.30
C LYS A 239 3.94 25.62 -15.40
N LYS A 240 2.86 26.27 -15.86
CA LYS A 240 1.55 25.63 -16.04
C LYS A 240 1.61 24.48 -17.05
N LEU A 241 2.16 24.72 -18.24
CA LEU A 241 2.24 23.73 -19.31
C LEU A 241 3.14 22.55 -18.91
N SER A 242 4.28 22.82 -18.29
CA SER A 242 5.18 21.78 -17.76
C SER A 242 4.44 20.89 -16.75
N TRP A 243 3.65 21.47 -15.85
CA TRP A 243 2.82 20.72 -14.91
C TRP A 243 1.73 19.90 -15.61
N GLN A 244 1.00 20.51 -16.54
CA GLN A 244 -0.05 19.83 -17.30
C GLN A 244 0.50 18.64 -18.09
N ASN A 245 1.63 18.80 -18.75
CA ASN A 245 2.30 17.74 -19.50
C ASN A 245 2.82 16.64 -18.57
N TYR A 246 3.35 17.00 -17.40
CA TYR A 246 3.80 16.03 -16.41
C TYR A 246 2.65 15.14 -15.93
N VAL A 247 1.49 15.72 -15.62
CA VAL A 247 0.31 14.95 -15.18
C VAL A 247 -0.34 14.20 -16.35
N ALA A 248 -0.43 14.80 -17.54
CA ALA A 248 -0.96 14.13 -18.74
C ALA A 248 -0.09 12.97 -19.22
N SER A 249 1.20 12.95 -18.88
CA SER A 249 2.09 11.81 -19.11
C SER A 249 1.76 10.57 -18.26
N ILE A 250 0.74 10.64 -17.40
CA ILE A 250 0.26 9.52 -16.59
C ILE A 250 -0.97 8.95 -17.28
N THR A 251 -0.73 7.95 -18.13
CA THR A 251 -1.74 7.28 -18.95
C THR A 251 -1.92 5.82 -18.52
N ALA A 252 -2.97 5.16 -19.02
CA ALA A 252 -3.25 3.74 -18.79
C ALA A 252 -2.14 2.82 -19.32
N THR A 253 -1.34 3.30 -20.27
CA THR A 253 -0.17 2.60 -20.82
C THR A 253 1.12 2.87 -20.04
N THR A 254 1.10 3.78 -19.07
CA THR A 254 2.27 4.08 -18.23
C THR A 254 2.53 2.91 -17.27
N PRO A 255 3.77 2.39 -17.17
CA PRO A 255 4.10 1.34 -16.21
C PRO A 255 3.71 1.72 -14.78
N ILE A 256 3.08 0.80 -14.06
CA ILE A 256 2.51 1.06 -12.73
C ILE A 256 3.53 1.60 -11.72
N THR A 257 4.78 1.15 -11.80
CA THR A 257 5.88 1.61 -10.94
C THR A 257 6.21 3.07 -11.17
N GLU A 258 6.12 3.55 -12.42
CA GLU A 258 6.32 4.94 -12.78
C GLU A 258 5.13 5.81 -12.33
N VAL A 259 3.89 5.32 -12.49
CA VAL A 259 2.68 6.00 -11.97
C VAL A 259 2.84 6.28 -10.48
N TRP A 260 3.22 5.26 -9.69
CA TRP A 260 3.42 5.41 -8.24
C TRP A 260 4.59 6.32 -7.88
N SER A 261 5.67 6.31 -8.66
CA SER A 261 6.81 7.22 -8.48
C SER A 261 6.38 8.67 -8.69
N LYS A 262 5.67 8.98 -9.78
CA LYS A 262 5.15 10.32 -10.07
C LYS A 262 4.17 10.77 -8.99
N VAL A 263 3.21 9.93 -8.61
CA VAL A 263 2.25 10.24 -7.54
C VAL A 263 2.94 10.54 -6.20
N ARG A 264 3.99 9.77 -5.83
CA ARG A 264 4.76 10.01 -4.60
C ARG A 264 5.48 11.36 -4.60
N ARG A 265 6.07 11.73 -5.74
CA ARG A 265 6.71 13.05 -5.93
C ARG A 265 5.70 14.20 -5.81
N ILE A 266 4.51 14.04 -6.40
CA ILE A 266 3.41 15.02 -6.30
C ILE A 266 2.98 15.24 -4.84
N LYS A 267 2.98 14.18 -4.02
CA LYS A 267 2.70 14.27 -2.58
C LYS A 267 3.82 14.90 -1.75
N GLY A 268 4.93 15.31 -2.36
CA GLY A 268 6.10 15.88 -1.66
C GLY A 268 6.99 14.84 -0.98
N GLY A 269 6.91 13.56 -1.37
CA GLY A 269 7.81 12.53 -0.84
C GLY A 269 9.24 12.71 -1.36
N ASN A 270 10.15 13.19 -0.52
CA ASN A 270 11.58 13.26 -0.82
C ASN A 270 12.19 11.85 -0.76
N SER A 271 13.06 11.55 -1.73
CA SER A 271 13.68 10.22 -1.89
C SER A 271 14.96 9.99 -1.06
N ASN A 272 15.24 10.82 -0.04
CA ASN A 272 16.11 10.57 1.12
C ASN A 272 16.33 11.90 1.87
N PRO A 273 15.62 12.20 2.96
CA PRO A 273 16.03 13.28 3.85
C PRO A 273 17.28 12.85 4.63
N ASN A 274 18.25 13.74 4.82
CA ASN A 274 19.27 13.55 5.85
C ASN A 274 18.56 13.40 7.20
N ILE A 275 19.05 12.47 8.02
CA ILE A 275 18.63 12.36 9.42
C ILE A 275 19.41 13.42 10.17
N THR A 276 18.72 14.44 10.66
CA THR A 276 19.26 15.44 11.57
C THR A 276 18.69 15.12 12.95
N LEU A 277 19.56 14.77 13.90
CA LEU A 277 19.20 14.54 15.29
C LEU A 277 19.62 15.73 16.14
N ILE A 278 18.87 15.95 17.22
CA ILE A 278 19.14 17.00 18.18
C ILE A 278 19.48 16.36 19.53
N ASP A 279 20.47 16.89 20.25
CA ASP A 279 20.86 16.46 21.59
C ASP A 279 19.93 17.00 22.70
N GLY A 280 20.21 16.63 23.95
CA GLY A 280 19.44 17.09 25.13
C GLY A 280 19.54 18.60 25.41
N GLN A 281 20.43 19.31 24.72
CA GLN A 281 20.65 20.76 24.82
C GLN A 281 20.08 21.51 23.59
N ASN A 282 19.29 20.82 22.77
CA ASN A 282 18.65 21.34 21.58
C ASN A 282 19.63 21.74 20.45
N GLN A 283 20.85 21.17 20.44
CA GLN A 283 21.85 21.35 19.38
C GLN A 283 21.90 20.15 18.41
N GLU A 284 22.24 20.41 17.14
CA GLU A 284 22.38 19.35 16.14
C GLU A 284 23.59 18.47 16.45
N ILE A 285 23.41 17.15 16.45
CA ILE A 285 24.50 16.18 16.63
C ILE A 285 25.41 16.23 15.41
N LEU A 286 26.59 16.84 15.55
CA LEU A 286 27.64 16.96 14.55
C LEU A 286 28.94 16.32 15.05
N PRO A 287 29.73 15.66 14.18
CA PRO A 287 29.54 15.51 12.74
C PRO A 287 28.53 14.39 12.39
N LYS A 288 28.17 14.21 11.10
CA LYS A 288 27.11 13.28 10.68
C LYS A 288 27.38 11.81 11.04
N GLU A 289 28.64 11.45 11.25
CA GLU A 289 29.09 10.16 11.74
C GLU A 289 28.54 9.89 13.15
N ALA A 290 28.50 10.92 14.02
CA ALA A 290 27.94 10.81 15.37
C ALA A 290 26.43 10.52 15.36
N THR A 291 25.71 10.83 14.28
CA THR A 291 24.31 10.45 14.10
C THR A 291 24.13 8.92 13.99
N ALA A 292 25.02 8.25 13.25
CA ALA A 292 24.96 6.79 13.10
C ALA A 292 25.28 6.10 14.44
N GLU A 293 26.28 6.61 15.15
CA GLU A 293 26.70 6.11 16.45
C GLU A 293 25.61 6.28 17.52
N ALA A 294 25.01 7.47 17.62
CA ALA A 294 23.91 7.72 18.58
C ALA A 294 22.70 6.79 18.34
N LEU A 295 22.38 6.49 17.08
CA LEU A 295 21.35 5.52 16.73
C LEU A 295 21.76 4.09 17.09
N ALA A 296 23.02 3.71 16.89
CA ALA A 296 23.55 2.40 17.25
C ALA A 296 23.44 2.15 18.75
N THR A 297 23.95 3.06 19.59
CA THR A 297 23.85 2.98 21.06
C THR A 297 22.39 2.87 21.52
N LYS A 298 21.49 3.62 20.88
CA LYS A 298 20.06 3.58 21.22
C LYS A 298 19.43 2.22 20.89
N PHE A 299 19.77 1.63 19.75
CA PHE A 299 19.24 0.32 19.36
C PHE A 299 19.83 -0.81 20.21
N GLU A 300 21.11 -0.75 20.56
CA GLU A 300 21.76 -1.65 21.51
C GLU A 300 21.07 -1.61 22.88
N ASN A 301 20.88 -0.40 23.43
CA ASN A 301 20.18 -0.21 24.70
C ASN A 301 18.74 -0.74 24.65
N SER A 302 18.07 -0.70 23.49
CA SER A 302 16.69 -1.18 23.36
C SER A 302 16.54 -2.70 23.53
N SER A 303 17.60 -3.45 23.24
CA SER A 303 17.68 -4.91 23.43
C SER A 303 18.36 -5.32 24.76
N SER A 304 18.73 -4.36 25.60
CA SER A 304 19.48 -4.65 26.82
C SER A 304 18.61 -5.35 27.86
N THR A 305 19.22 -6.32 28.53
CA THR A 305 18.71 -7.10 29.66
C THR A 305 18.33 -6.21 30.84
N ARG A 306 18.87 -4.98 30.92
CA ARG A 306 18.48 -3.95 31.89
C ARG A 306 17.00 -3.56 31.85
N HIS A 307 16.30 -3.88 30.76
CA HIS A 307 14.86 -3.64 30.63
C HIS A 307 14.00 -4.71 31.30
N TYR A 308 14.55 -5.86 31.68
CA TYR A 308 13.79 -6.87 32.39
C TYR A 308 13.64 -6.52 33.88
N SER A 309 12.55 -7.01 34.49
CA SER A 309 12.37 -6.90 35.93
C SER A 309 13.39 -7.74 36.68
N GLN A 310 13.83 -7.28 37.86
CA GLN A 310 14.81 -7.99 38.69
C GLN A 310 14.42 -9.45 38.97
N GLN A 311 13.12 -9.69 39.20
CA GLN A 311 12.57 -11.04 39.39
C GLN A 311 12.78 -11.95 38.16
N PHE A 312 12.68 -11.40 36.95
CA PHE A 312 12.88 -12.18 35.73
C PHE A 312 14.36 -12.45 35.48
N LEU A 313 15.25 -11.53 35.85
CA LEU A 313 16.69 -11.73 35.74
C LEU A 313 17.12 -12.99 36.51
N THR A 314 16.64 -13.18 37.74
CA THR A 314 16.93 -14.39 38.51
C THR A 314 16.42 -15.65 37.81
N ILE A 315 15.21 -15.62 37.25
CA ILE A 315 14.65 -16.76 36.49
C ILE A 315 15.49 -17.05 35.25
N LYS A 316 15.87 -16.00 34.52
CA LYS A 316 16.69 -16.08 33.31
C LYS A 316 18.05 -16.68 33.62
N ASP A 317 18.74 -16.20 34.64
CA ASP A 317 20.08 -16.65 35.02
C ASP A 317 20.04 -18.15 35.40
N THR A 318 19.10 -18.56 36.26
CA THR A 318 18.94 -19.98 36.64
C THR A 318 18.55 -20.87 35.45
N ALA A 319 17.64 -20.42 34.59
CA ALA A 319 17.20 -21.21 33.45
C ALA A 319 18.28 -21.31 32.34
N GLU A 320 19.09 -20.28 32.15
CA GLU A 320 20.17 -20.29 31.16
C GLU A 320 21.39 -21.12 31.61
N GLU A 321 21.52 -21.40 32.90
CA GLU A 321 22.47 -22.38 33.45
C GLU A 321 22.04 -23.84 33.20
N GLU A 322 20.74 -24.11 33.05
CA GLU A 322 20.23 -25.44 32.70
C GLU A 322 20.58 -25.79 31.24
N MET A 323 21.35 -26.87 31.05
CA MET A 323 21.54 -27.45 29.72
C MET A 323 20.21 -28.00 29.21
N LEU A 324 19.78 -27.52 28.04
CA LEU A 324 18.61 -28.08 27.37
C LEU A 324 18.95 -29.50 26.91
N ASP A 325 18.17 -30.49 27.37
CA ASP A 325 18.27 -31.87 26.91
C ASP A 325 17.75 -31.94 25.46
N VAL A 326 18.68 -31.92 24.51
CA VAL A 326 18.39 -31.99 23.07
C VAL A 326 18.91 -33.32 22.58
N GLU A 327 18.01 -34.29 22.39
CA GLU A 327 18.39 -35.57 21.80
C GLU A 327 18.76 -35.38 20.32
N ASP A 328 19.62 -36.25 19.81
CA ASP A 328 19.95 -36.34 18.38
C ASP A 328 18.80 -36.99 17.59
N ALA A 329 17.60 -36.42 17.65
CA ALA A 329 16.40 -36.88 16.94
C ALA A 329 16.40 -36.43 15.46
N ASN A 330 17.43 -36.80 14.71
CA ASN A 330 17.55 -36.47 13.28
C ASN A 330 16.56 -37.26 12.40
N ASP A 331 15.89 -38.28 12.93
CA ASP A 331 14.98 -39.16 12.18
C ASP A 331 13.62 -38.51 11.85
N GLN A 332 13.30 -37.36 12.46
CA GLN A 332 12.08 -36.63 12.11
C GLN A 332 12.20 -36.00 10.70
N PRO A 333 11.17 -36.09 9.84
CA PRO A 333 11.22 -35.53 8.48
C PRO A 333 11.57 -34.04 8.42
N ILE A 334 11.32 -33.28 9.49
CA ILE A 334 11.67 -31.86 9.56
C ILE A 334 13.18 -31.61 9.48
N ASN A 335 13.99 -32.60 9.89
CA ASN A 335 15.45 -32.59 9.93
C ASN A 335 16.12 -33.10 8.64
N ASP A 336 15.33 -33.56 7.65
CA ASP A 336 15.81 -34.04 6.35
C ASP A 336 16.68 -32.98 5.62
N ARG A 337 17.52 -33.42 4.69
CA ARG A 337 18.26 -32.51 3.81
C ARG A 337 17.29 -31.67 2.97
N PHE A 338 17.71 -30.46 2.61
CA PHE A 338 16.96 -29.61 1.68
C PHE A 338 17.10 -30.10 0.25
N THR A 339 16.02 -29.95 -0.52
CA THR A 339 15.98 -30.29 -1.95
C THR A 339 16.10 -29.04 -2.83
N LEU A 340 16.49 -29.23 -4.11
CA LEU A 340 16.60 -28.13 -5.07
C LEU A 340 15.26 -27.41 -5.27
N ASP A 341 14.16 -28.17 -5.25
CA ASP A 341 12.82 -27.60 -5.41
C ASP A 341 12.41 -26.71 -4.22
N GLU A 342 12.84 -27.06 -3.00
CA GLU A 342 12.64 -26.19 -1.82
C GLU A 342 13.36 -24.86 -2.01
N LEU A 343 14.62 -24.91 -2.49
CA LEU A 343 15.44 -23.73 -2.77
C LEU A 343 14.82 -22.87 -3.88
N GLU A 344 14.42 -23.48 -5.00
CA GLU A 344 13.80 -22.76 -6.13
C GLU A 344 12.47 -22.13 -5.70
N ASN A 345 11.61 -22.86 -5.00
CA ASN A 345 10.37 -22.33 -4.45
C ASN A 345 10.63 -21.18 -3.45
N ALA A 346 11.68 -21.28 -2.62
CA ALA A 346 12.05 -20.20 -1.70
C ALA A 346 12.50 -18.95 -2.47
N LEU A 347 13.31 -19.10 -3.52
CA LEU A 347 13.80 -18.02 -4.39
C LEU A 347 12.67 -17.33 -5.15
N GLU A 348 11.79 -18.09 -5.80
CA GLU A 348 10.66 -17.57 -6.61
C GLU A 348 9.69 -16.76 -5.76
N ASN A 349 9.35 -17.26 -4.58
CA ASN A 349 8.40 -16.59 -3.70
C ASN A 349 9.02 -15.42 -2.92
N SER A 350 10.31 -15.11 -3.11
CA SER A 350 11.02 -14.07 -2.36
C SER A 350 10.96 -12.74 -3.09
N ARG A 351 10.66 -11.66 -2.36
CA ARG A 351 10.54 -10.32 -2.93
C ARG A 351 11.90 -9.65 -3.00
N SER A 352 12.15 -8.87 -4.05
CA SER A 352 13.40 -8.12 -4.22
C SER A 352 13.67 -7.19 -3.02
N THR A 353 14.65 -7.55 -2.21
CA THR A 353 15.12 -6.84 -1.02
C THR A 353 16.44 -6.11 -1.29
N CYS A 354 16.72 -5.06 -0.51
CA CYS A 354 18.05 -4.46 -0.48
C CYS A 354 19.07 -5.51 0.01
N PRO A 355 20.29 -5.57 -0.57
CA PRO A 355 21.32 -6.49 -0.10
C PRO A 355 21.75 -6.20 1.34
N GLY A 356 22.28 -7.24 2.00
CA GLY A 356 22.83 -7.19 3.35
C GLY A 356 24.31 -6.79 3.35
N PRO A 357 25.08 -7.24 4.36
CA PRO A 357 26.53 -7.02 4.44
C PRO A 357 27.33 -7.58 3.24
N ASP A 358 26.81 -8.63 2.61
CA ASP A 358 27.39 -9.33 1.45
C ASP A 358 27.29 -8.55 0.11
N ASP A 359 26.49 -7.49 0.06
CA ASP A 359 26.18 -6.72 -1.16
C ASP A 359 25.61 -7.58 -2.32
N ILE A 360 25.08 -8.77 -2.03
CA ILE A 360 24.46 -9.68 -3.00
C ILE A 360 22.94 -9.46 -3.01
N PRO A 361 22.36 -8.86 -4.07
CA PRO A 361 20.91 -8.72 -4.19
C PRO A 361 20.25 -10.07 -4.46
N LEU A 362 19.02 -10.26 -3.98
CA LEU A 362 18.23 -11.46 -4.25
C LEU A 362 18.11 -11.78 -5.75
N ALA A 363 18.11 -10.75 -6.60
CA ALA A 363 18.06 -10.92 -8.05
C ALA A 363 19.23 -11.75 -8.60
N PHE A 364 20.41 -11.73 -7.97
CA PHE A 364 21.53 -12.55 -8.40
C PHE A 364 21.23 -14.03 -8.13
N LEU A 365 20.77 -14.35 -6.92
CA LEU A 365 20.39 -15.71 -6.52
C LEU A 365 19.23 -16.27 -7.38
N GLN A 366 18.27 -15.43 -7.77
CA GLN A 366 17.14 -15.83 -8.60
C GLN A 366 17.55 -16.20 -10.04
N ASN A 367 18.58 -15.53 -10.58
CA ASN A 367 19.05 -15.70 -11.95
C ASN A 367 20.33 -16.55 -12.05
N MET A 368 20.65 -17.33 -11.01
CA MET A 368 21.70 -18.34 -11.07
C MET A 368 21.27 -19.50 -11.99
N SER A 369 22.24 -20.14 -12.65
CA SER A 369 21.98 -21.37 -13.41
C SER A 369 21.53 -22.51 -12.47
N ARG A 370 20.98 -23.58 -13.03
CA ARG A 370 20.63 -24.79 -12.26
C ARG A 370 21.86 -25.39 -11.57
N ARG A 371 23.04 -25.38 -12.22
CA ARG A 371 24.30 -25.87 -11.66
C ARG A 371 24.74 -25.03 -10.47
N THR A 372 24.74 -23.71 -10.62
CA THR A 372 25.08 -22.79 -9.51
C THR A 372 24.10 -22.93 -8.34
N LYS A 373 22.79 -23.09 -8.60
CA LYS A 373 21.79 -23.34 -7.54
C LYS A 373 22.03 -24.68 -6.82
N GLN A 374 22.39 -25.73 -7.55
CA GLN A 374 22.73 -27.03 -6.98
C GLN A 374 23.96 -26.94 -6.07
N HIS A 375 25.00 -26.22 -6.50
CA HIS A 375 26.18 -25.96 -5.68
C HIS A 375 25.84 -25.18 -4.40
N PHE A 376 24.99 -24.14 -4.50
CA PHE A 376 24.50 -23.42 -3.34
C PHE A 376 23.68 -24.32 -2.39
N LEU A 377 22.84 -25.21 -2.93
CA LEU A 377 22.09 -26.18 -2.15
C LEU A 377 23.00 -27.15 -1.38
N GLU A 378 24.08 -27.61 -2.00
CA GLU A 378 25.07 -28.47 -1.34
C GLU A 378 25.74 -27.74 -0.18
N LEU A 379 26.13 -26.48 -0.36
CA LEU A 379 26.64 -25.63 0.72
C LEU A 379 25.61 -25.46 1.86
N VAL A 380 24.35 -25.18 1.52
CA VAL A 380 23.27 -25.05 2.52
C VAL A 380 23.07 -26.36 3.27
N ASN A 381 23.12 -27.50 2.59
CA ASN A 381 23.02 -28.80 3.23
C ASN A 381 24.22 -29.13 4.12
N LEU A 382 25.44 -28.70 3.76
CA LEU A 382 26.61 -28.81 4.63
C LEU A 382 26.43 -27.98 5.91
N ILE A 383 25.98 -26.73 5.78
CA ILE A 383 25.63 -25.84 6.91
C ILE A 383 24.60 -26.52 7.82
N TRP A 384 23.56 -27.11 7.23
CA TRP A 384 22.48 -27.80 7.93
C TRP A 384 22.96 -29.03 8.69
N THR A 385 23.66 -29.95 8.03
CA THR A 385 24.10 -31.22 8.64
C THR A 385 25.24 -31.03 9.64
N ARG A 386 26.14 -30.06 9.39
CA ARG A 386 27.26 -29.76 10.31
C ARG A 386 26.85 -28.91 11.50
N ARG A 387 25.62 -28.38 11.50
CA ARG A 387 25.12 -27.48 12.55
C ARG A 387 26.00 -26.22 12.69
N SER A 388 26.72 -25.84 11.63
CA SER A 388 27.65 -24.70 11.64
C SER A 388 27.03 -23.52 10.90
N PHE A 389 26.72 -22.46 11.64
CA PHE A 389 26.07 -21.26 11.10
C PHE A 389 27.13 -20.23 10.70
N PRO A 390 27.15 -19.76 9.43
CA PRO A 390 28.17 -18.82 8.97
C PRO A 390 28.18 -17.50 9.76
N VAL A 391 29.35 -17.02 10.14
CA VAL A 391 29.55 -15.75 10.86
C VAL A 391 29.01 -14.59 10.03
N LEU A 392 29.18 -14.61 8.71
CA LEU A 392 28.65 -13.55 7.84
C LEU A 392 27.11 -13.43 7.92
N TRP A 393 26.39 -14.53 8.20
CA TRP A 393 24.92 -14.53 8.32
C TRP A 393 24.44 -13.99 9.67
N SER A 394 25.29 -13.92 10.69
CA SER A 394 24.95 -13.33 11.99
C SER A 394 25.01 -11.80 11.97
N LYS A 395 25.77 -11.22 11.01
CA LYS A 395 25.94 -9.77 10.80
C LYS A 395 24.74 -9.12 10.11
N ALA A 396 24.40 -7.89 10.50
CA ALA A 396 23.34 -7.10 9.86
C ALA A 396 23.73 -5.63 9.66
N VAL A 397 23.20 -5.02 8.59
CA VAL A 397 23.22 -3.55 8.41
C VAL A 397 21.85 -2.98 8.77
N VAL A 398 21.77 -2.22 9.85
CA VAL A 398 20.53 -1.59 10.33
C VAL A 398 20.31 -0.25 9.64
N LEU A 399 19.13 -0.10 9.03
CA LEU A 399 18.66 1.15 8.46
C LEU A 399 17.58 1.79 9.36
N PRO A 400 17.77 3.02 9.85
CA PRO A 400 16.79 3.71 10.68
C PRO A 400 15.61 4.20 9.82
N LEU A 401 14.42 3.62 10.03
CA LEU A 401 13.18 4.06 9.37
C LEU A 401 12.34 4.93 10.30
N LYS A 402 11.97 6.12 9.81
CA LYS A 402 11.15 7.06 10.58
C LYS A 402 9.72 6.52 10.80
N LYS A 403 9.29 6.48 12.06
CA LYS A 403 7.92 6.21 12.50
C LYS A 403 6.99 7.32 11.97
N PRO A 404 5.81 6.97 11.42
CA PRO A 404 4.84 7.96 10.95
C PRO A 404 4.45 8.95 12.05
N ASN A 405 4.24 10.22 11.70
CA ASN A 405 3.77 11.30 12.57
C ASN A 405 4.65 11.66 13.79
N LYS A 406 5.84 11.05 13.95
CA LYS A 406 6.81 11.49 14.96
C LYS A 406 7.77 12.57 14.41
N GLN A 407 8.39 13.34 15.30
CA GLN A 407 9.33 14.41 14.93
C GLN A 407 10.64 13.80 14.39
N ALA A 408 11.15 14.29 13.26
CA ALA A 408 12.35 13.69 12.64
C ALA A 408 13.63 13.88 13.48
N SER A 409 13.66 14.89 14.35
CA SER A 409 14.80 15.25 15.19
C SER A 409 15.02 14.34 16.39
N SER A 410 14.01 13.57 16.81
CA SER A 410 14.07 12.73 18.01
C SER A 410 14.57 11.32 17.68
N LEU A 411 15.49 10.81 18.52
CA LEU A 411 15.99 9.43 18.47
C LEU A 411 14.86 8.38 18.53
N ASP A 412 13.80 8.61 19.30
CA ASP A 412 12.67 7.67 19.49
C ASP A 412 11.77 7.49 18.28
N SER A 413 11.98 8.34 17.28
CA SER A 413 11.21 8.37 16.05
C SER A 413 11.68 7.35 15.02
N TYR A 414 12.75 6.60 15.27
CA TYR A 414 13.29 5.64 14.29
C TYR A 414 13.13 4.19 14.75
N ARG A 415 12.81 3.31 13.79
CA ARG A 415 12.79 1.84 13.95
C ARG A 415 14.07 1.25 13.33
N PRO A 416 14.72 0.27 13.98
CA PRO A 416 15.83 -0.44 13.39
C PRO A 416 15.33 -1.50 12.39
N ILE A 417 15.65 -1.37 11.10
CA ILE A 417 15.38 -2.43 10.12
C ILE A 417 16.69 -3.11 9.76
N SER A 418 16.82 -4.38 10.12
CA SER A 418 18.03 -5.18 9.87
C SER A 418 18.04 -5.73 8.45
N LEU A 419 19.06 -5.32 7.68
CA LEU A 419 19.39 -5.95 6.40
C LEU A 419 20.37 -7.09 6.65
N THR A 420 19.85 -8.32 6.72
CA THR A 420 20.65 -9.55 6.71
C THR A 420 20.91 -10.05 5.28
N CYS A 421 21.92 -10.91 5.12
CA CYS A 421 22.31 -11.54 3.86
C CYS A 421 21.11 -12.21 3.16
N ASN A 422 20.96 -11.99 1.86
CA ASN A 422 19.80 -12.53 1.13
C ASN A 422 19.88 -14.05 1.02
N ALA A 423 21.08 -14.63 0.96
CA ALA A 423 21.30 -16.07 1.02
C ALA A 423 20.72 -16.67 2.31
N CYS A 424 21.03 -16.07 3.48
CA CYS A 424 20.46 -16.46 4.77
C CYS A 424 18.92 -16.39 4.76
N LYS A 425 18.34 -15.29 4.24
CA LYS A 425 16.88 -15.14 4.17
C LYS A 425 16.18 -16.23 3.35
N VAL A 426 16.83 -16.73 2.30
CA VAL A 426 16.32 -17.84 1.48
C VAL A 426 16.31 -19.13 2.30
N VAL A 427 17.37 -19.41 3.06
CA VAL A 427 17.46 -20.56 3.97
C VAL A 427 16.46 -20.45 5.12
N GLU A 428 16.40 -19.29 5.79
CA GLU A 428 15.40 -18.99 6.82
C GLU A 428 13.97 -19.28 6.33
N LYS A 429 13.69 -19.00 5.06
CA LYS A 429 12.38 -19.24 4.48
C LYS A 429 12.05 -20.72 4.28
N MET A 430 13.01 -21.52 3.82
CA MET A 430 12.83 -22.98 3.74
C MET A 430 12.56 -23.54 5.14
N ILE A 431 13.35 -23.12 6.13
CA ILE A 431 13.20 -23.54 7.53
C ILE A 431 11.85 -23.09 8.10
N ASN A 432 11.46 -21.83 7.87
CA ASN A 432 10.20 -21.30 8.37
C ASN A 432 8.98 -22.01 7.72
N GLN A 433 9.09 -22.44 6.46
CA GLN A 433 8.06 -23.27 5.82
C GLN A 433 7.91 -24.63 6.51
N ARG A 434 9.02 -25.27 6.88
CA ARG A 434 9.01 -26.53 7.64
C ARG A 434 8.45 -26.36 9.05
N LEU A 435 8.93 -25.33 9.77
CA LEU A 435 8.51 -25.01 11.13
C LEU A 435 7.01 -24.70 11.21
N LEU A 436 6.50 -23.80 10.36
CA LEU A 436 5.07 -23.48 10.35
C LEU A 436 4.18 -24.67 10.01
N TRP A 437 4.62 -25.54 9.09
CA TRP A 437 3.88 -26.78 8.81
C TRP A 437 3.77 -27.65 10.06
N PHE A 438 4.87 -27.85 10.79
CA PHE A 438 4.89 -28.64 12.02
C PHE A 438 4.00 -28.03 13.11
N LEU A 439 4.11 -26.72 13.34
CA LEU A 439 3.34 -26.01 14.37
C LEU A 439 1.83 -26.05 14.11
N GLU A 440 1.41 -25.87 12.86
CA GLU A 440 -0.01 -25.86 12.48
C GLU A 440 -0.59 -27.29 12.45
N THR A 441 0.16 -28.28 11.97
CA THR A 441 -0.29 -29.68 11.87
C THR A 441 -0.46 -30.32 13.24
N ASN A 442 0.37 -29.94 14.22
CA ASN A 442 0.27 -30.42 15.61
C ASN A 442 -0.57 -29.51 16.52
N HIS A 443 -1.22 -28.47 15.98
CA HIS A 443 -2.05 -27.52 16.73
C HIS A 443 -1.35 -26.86 17.95
N LEU A 444 -0.04 -26.62 17.86
CA LEU A 444 0.76 -26.08 18.97
C LEU A 444 0.56 -24.57 19.20
N LEU A 445 0.17 -23.85 18.15
CA LEU A 445 -0.13 -22.43 18.24
C LEU A 445 -1.55 -22.18 18.73
N ALA A 446 -1.65 -21.29 19.72
CA ALA A 446 -2.86 -20.68 20.26
C ALA A 446 -3.93 -20.41 19.18
N ASN A 447 -5.14 -20.97 19.32
CA ASN A 447 -6.19 -20.76 18.30
C ASN A 447 -6.68 -19.30 18.27
N THR A 448 -6.55 -18.55 19.37
CA THR A 448 -6.91 -17.12 19.47
C THR A 448 -5.86 -16.18 18.85
N GLN A 449 -4.67 -16.69 18.50
CA GLN A 449 -3.61 -15.94 17.83
C GLN A 449 -3.81 -16.00 16.31
N ASN A 450 -4.08 -14.85 15.70
CA ASN A 450 -4.32 -14.70 14.26
C ASN A 450 -3.18 -13.95 13.52
N GLY A 451 -2.21 -13.38 14.24
CA GLY A 451 -1.07 -12.69 13.65
C GLY A 451 -0.06 -13.65 13.01
N PHE A 452 0.56 -13.22 11.90
CA PHE A 452 1.60 -13.95 11.14
C PHE A 452 1.24 -15.38 10.65
N ARG A 453 -0.01 -15.83 10.80
CA ARG A 453 -0.48 -17.16 10.37
C ARG A 453 -1.15 -17.13 9.00
N LYS A 454 -1.03 -18.23 8.26
CA LYS A 454 -1.70 -18.38 6.96
C LYS A 454 -3.21 -18.48 7.17
N GLN A 455 -3.98 -17.94 6.23
CA GLN A 455 -5.45 -17.97 6.22
C GLN A 455 -6.12 -17.25 7.42
N ARG A 456 -5.36 -16.53 8.24
CA ARG A 456 -5.83 -15.63 9.31
C ARG A 456 -5.55 -14.17 8.93
N SER A 457 -6.28 -13.24 9.53
CA SER A 457 -6.25 -11.81 9.20
C SER A 457 -6.62 -10.94 10.42
N THR A 458 -6.35 -9.64 10.34
CA THR A 458 -6.80 -8.68 11.35
C THR A 458 -8.33 -8.61 11.47
N MET A 459 -9.05 -8.94 10.39
CA MET A 459 -10.51 -8.97 10.39
C MET A 459 -11.07 -10.03 11.32
N ASP A 460 -10.34 -11.14 11.53
CA ASP A 460 -10.82 -12.22 12.39
C ASP A 460 -11.01 -11.70 13.83
N ASN A 461 -10.04 -10.96 14.35
CA ASN A 461 -10.11 -10.35 15.69
C ASN A 461 -11.15 -9.22 15.74
N ILE A 462 -11.21 -8.37 14.71
CA ILE A 462 -12.16 -7.24 14.66
C ILE A 462 -13.59 -7.77 14.68
N ILE A 463 -13.91 -8.79 13.86
CA ILE A 463 -15.26 -9.37 13.78
C ILE A 463 -15.61 -10.16 15.02
N PHE A 464 -14.66 -10.90 15.60
CA PHE A 464 -14.86 -11.61 16.86
C PHE A 464 -15.27 -10.65 17.98
N LEU A 465 -14.48 -9.61 18.22
CA LEU A 465 -14.75 -8.60 19.24
C LEU A 465 -16.07 -7.85 18.97
N GLU A 466 -16.28 -7.38 17.73
CA GLU A 466 -17.50 -6.67 17.33
C GLU A 466 -18.76 -7.51 17.56
N SER A 467 -18.70 -8.80 17.24
CA SER A 467 -19.83 -9.71 17.38
C SER A 467 -20.12 -9.98 18.85
N LYS A 468 -19.11 -10.17 19.70
CA LYS A 468 -19.30 -10.40 21.14
C LYS A 468 -19.85 -9.18 21.87
N ILE A 469 -19.37 -7.98 21.55
CA ILE A 469 -19.94 -6.74 22.10
C ILE A 469 -21.41 -6.58 21.67
N ARG A 470 -21.71 -6.91 20.40
CA ARG A 470 -23.07 -6.81 19.87
C ARG A 470 -24.02 -7.83 20.51
N GLU A 471 -23.55 -9.07 20.71
CA GLU A 471 -24.26 -10.10 21.45
C GLU A 471 -24.60 -9.61 22.86
N ALA A 472 -23.63 -9.06 23.58
CA ALA A 472 -23.85 -8.46 24.90
C ALA A 472 -24.92 -7.35 24.86
N PHE A 473 -24.88 -6.44 23.88
CA PHE A 473 -25.91 -5.41 23.71
C PHE A 473 -27.32 -5.97 23.48
N ASN A 474 -27.43 -7.07 22.75
CA ASN A 474 -28.73 -7.70 22.47
C ASN A 474 -29.27 -8.44 23.70
N LEU A 475 -28.39 -8.91 24.58
CA LEU A 475 -28.73 -9.50 25.88
C LEU A 475 -28.92 -8.46 27.00
N ASN A 476 -28.93 -7.16 26.68
CA ASN A 476 -28.93 -6.06 27.66
C ASN A 476 -27.78 -6.14 28.69
N GLN A 477 -26.65 -6.73 28.27
CA GLN A 477 -25.40 -6.81 29.01
C GLN A 477 -24.45 -5.68 28.59
N LYS A 478 -23.36 -5.57 29.32
CA LYS A 478 -22.24 -4.66 29.09
C LYS A 478 -21.02 -5.49 28.74
N ALA A 479 -20.06 -4.90 28.02
CA ALA A 479 -18.75 -5.51 27.79
C ALA A 479 -17.67 -4.59 28.34
N LEU A 480 -16.79 -5.13 29.17
CA LEU A 480 -15.59 -4.46 29.67
C LEU A 480 -14.40 -5.02 28.90
N CYS A 481 -13.62 -4.16 28.23
CA CYS A 481 -12.54 -4.59 27.35
C CYS A 481 -11.24 -3.83 27.67
N LEU A 482 -10.16 -4.59 27.85
CA LEU A 482 -8.78 -4.16 28.06
C LEU A 482 -7.96 -4.35 26.80
N PHE A 483 -7.24 -3.32 26.38
CA PHE A 483 -6.37 -3.33 25.21
C PHE A 483 -4.95 -3.07 25.66
N PHE A 484 -4.07 -4.01 25.37
CA PHE A 484 -2.69 -4.02 25.84
C PHE A 484 -1.73 -3.61 24.71
N ASP A 485 -0.63 -2.94 25.09
CA ASP A 485 0.53 -2.69 24.22
C ASP A 485 1.76 -3.28 24.91
N LEU A 486 2.47 -4.19 24.24
CA LEU A 486 3.73 -4.73 24.74
C LEU A 486 4.88 -3.77 24.47
N GLU A 487 5.71 -3.52 25.47
CA GLU A 487 6.88 -2.68 25.32
C GLU A 487 7.95 -3.40 24.51
N LYS A 488 8.38 -2.80 23.40
CA LYS A 488 9.49 -3.27 22.57
C LYS A 488 9.46 -4.79 22.31
N ALA A 489 8.29 -5.36 22.02
CA ALA A 489 8.04 -6.81 22.07
C ALA A 489 9.07 -7.67 21.30
N PHE A 490 9.45 -7.28 20.08
CA PHE A 490 10.48 -7.99 19.30
C PHE A 490 11.89 -7.90 19.90
N ASP A 491 12.23 -6.77 20.53
CA ASP A 491 13.56 -6.52 21.10
C ASP A 491 13.71 -7.18 22.48
N MET A 492 12.59 -7.43 23.18
CA MET A 492 12.53 -8.08 24.50
C MET A 492 12.22 -9.58 24.45
N THR A 493 12.22 -10.19 23.26
CA THR A 493 11.96 -11.63 23.14
C THR A 493 13.12 -12.43 23.75
N TRP A 494 12.83 -13.19 24.81
CA TRP A 494 13.81 -14.03 25.48
C TRP A 494 14.19 -15.25 24.64
N GLN A 495 15.43 -15.28 24.15
CA GLN A 495 15.90 -16.29 23.19
C GLN A 495 15.93 -17.70 23.78
N HIS A 496 16.44 -17.88 25.01
CA HIS A 496 16.49 -19.19 25.65
C HIS A 496 15.07 -19.74 25.90
N GLY A 497 14.10 -18.91 26.30
CA GLY A 497 12.71 -19.31 26.47
C GLY A 497 12.08 -19.88 25.18
N VAL A 498 12.41 -19.31 24.02
CA VAL A 498 12.00 -19.86 22.72
C VAL A 498 12.60 -21.24 22.48
N LEU A 499 13.89 -21.43 22.73
CA LEU A 499 14.58 -22.72 22.55
C LEU A 499 14.02 -23.80 23.50
N LYS A 500 13.76 -23.44 24.77
CA LYS A 500 13.11 -24.33 25.75
C LYS A 500 11.72 -24.77 25.29
N THR A 501 10.93 -23.84 24.75
CA THR A 501 9.60 -24.13 24.20
C THR A 501 9.65 -25.02 22.96
N LEU A 502 10.62 -24.81 22.06
CA LEU A 502 10.82 -25.67 20.90
C LEU A 502 11.16 -27.10 21.32
N SER A 503 12.07 -27.26 22.30
CA SER A 503 12.43 -28.58 22.82
C SER A 503 11.24 -29.28 23.48
N SER A 504 10.45 -28.56 24.30
CA SER A 504 9.26 -29.14 24.96
C SER A 504 8.14 -29.53 23.99
N TRP A 505 8.13 -28.96 22.78
CA TRP A 505 7.23 -29.37 21.69
C TRP A 505 7.79 -30.49 20.81
N GLY A 506 8.93 -31.08 21.19
CA GLY A 506 9.56 -32.19 20.47
C GLY A 506 10.34 -31.78 19.22
N LEU A 507 10.66 -30.49 19.04
CA LEU A 507 11.52 -30.00 17.96
C LEU A 507 12.99 -30.07 18.37
N GLN A 508 13.66 -31.12 17.91
CA GLN A 508 15.04 -31.47 18.21
C GLN A 508 15.85 -31.69 16.90
N GLY A 509 17.14 -32.01 17.00
CA GLY A 509 18.02 -32.23 15.83
C GLY A 509 18.39 -30.95 15.07
N HIS A 510 18.65 -31.07 13.76
CA HIS A 510 19.17 -29.98 12.91
C HIS A 510 18.37 -28.66 13.01
N ILE A 511 17.04 -28.71 13.07
CA ILE A 511 16.22 -27.50 13.15
C ILE A 511 16.45 -26.73 14.46
N HIS A 512 16.60 -27.44 15.58
CA HIS A 512 16.86 -26.83 16.88
C HIS A 512 18.23 -26.13 16.88
N TYR A 513 19.27 -26.82 16.41
CA TYR A 513 20.61 -26.25 16.32
C TYR A 513 20.67 -25.03 15.39
N PHE A 514 20.02 -25.09 14.23
CA PHE A 514 19.96 -23.94 13.33
C PHE A 514 19.31 -22.74 14.01
N ILE A 515 18.16 -22.91 14.67
CA ILE A 515 17.45 -21.81 15.35
C ILE A 515 18.29 -21.25 16.51
N SER A 516 18.92 -22.13 17.31
CA SER A 516 19.85 -21.73 18.38
C SER A 516 20.99 -20.87 17.82
N ASN A 517 21.67 -21.33 16.77
CA ASN A 517 22.81 -20.62 16.20
C ASN A 517 22.40 -19.36 15.43
N PHE A 518 21.19 -19.32 14.88
CA PHE A 518 20.61 -18.15 14.23
C PHE A 518 20.35 -16.99 15.22
N LEU A 519 19.99 -17.31 16.47
CA LEU A 519 19.70 -16.32 17.52
C LEU A 519 20.98 -15.86 18.26
N LYS A 520 21.99 -16.73 18.38
CA LYS A 520 23.26 -16.45 19.08
C LYS A 520 24.20 -15.55 18.27
N ASN A 521 25.11 -14.85 18.98
CA ASN A 521 26.27 -14.13 18.44
C ASN A 521 25.97 -13.20 17.25
N ARG A 522 24.81 -12.56 17.26
CA ARG A 522 24.43 -11.60 16.22
C ARG A 522 25.14 -10.27 16.44
N THR A 523 25.53 -9.61 15.36
CA THR A 523 26.05 -8.25 15.41
C THR A 523 25.35 -7.36 14.40
N PHE A 524 25.34 -6.05 14.66
CA PHE A 524 24.80 -5.09 13.71
C PHE A 524 25.64 -3.81 13.64
N THR A 525 25.57 -3.15 12.50
CA THR A 525 26.07 -1.78 12.29
C THR A 525 24.92 -0.90 11.81
N VAL A 526 24.87 0.37 12.21
CA VAL A 526 23.84 1.32 11.75
C VAL A 526 24.38 2.15 10.61
N ARG A 527 23.64 2.21 9.50
CA ARG A 527 23.96 3.07 8.36
C ARG A 527 23.01 4.27 8.30
N ALA A 528 23.55 5.47 8.53
CA ALA A 528 22.81 6.72 8.49
C ALA A 528 23.63 7.80 7.76
N ASN A 529 22.97 8.66 6.97
CA ASN A 529 23.61 9.77 6.24
C ASN A 529 24.80 9.41 5.32
N GLY A 530 24.94 8.15 4.93
CA GLY A 530 26.07 7.65 4.13
C GLY A 530 27.27 7.18 4.96
N CYS A 531 27.19 7.24 6.29
CA CYS A 531 28.19 6.76 7.23
C CYS A 531 27.70 5.47 7.92
N THR A 532 28.62 4.68 8.47
CA THR A 532 28.36 3.42 9.19
C THR A 532 28.91 3.55 10.61
N SER A 533 28.15 3.11 11.62
CA SER A 533 28.57 3.10 13.03
C SER A 533 29.61 2.02 13.34
N SER A 534 30.11 2.01 14.58
CA SER A 534 30.75 0.84 15.17
C SER A 534 29.82 -0.38 15.18
N GLU A 535 30.40 -1.59 15.22
CA GLU A 535 29.67 -2.84 15.36
C GLU A 535 29.16 -3.00 16.80
N ARG A 536 27.90 -3.45 16.94
CA ARG A 536 27.20 -3.63 18.22
C ARG A 536 26.60 -5.02 18.32
N THR A 537 26.44 -5.51 19.54
CA THR A 537 25.86 -6.83 19.83
C THR A 537 24.55 -6.66 20.60
N PRO A 538 23.39 -7.09 20.07
CA PRO A 538 22.16 -7.09 20.82
C PRO A 538 22.15 -8.24 21.84
N GLU A 539 21.75 -7.96 23.07
CA GLU A 539 21.67 -8.97 24.14
C GLU A 539 20.42 -9.85 24.04
N ASN A 540 19.30 -9.29 23.58
CA ASN A 540 18.01 -9.98 23.47
C ASN A 540 17.29 -9.68 22.15
N GLY A 541 16.18 -10.38 21.95
CA GLY A 541 15.26 -10.13 20.87
C GLY A 541 15.55 -10.93 19.60
N CYS A 542 14.65 -10.75 18.64
CA CYS A 542 14.74 -11.36 17.31
C CYS A 542 15.04 -10.28 16.25
N PRO A 543 15.87 -10.57 15.23
CA PRO A 543 16.25 -9.57 14.22
C PRO A 543 15.04 -9.04 13.43
N GLN A 544 14.72 -7.76 13.59
CA GLN A 544 13.62 -7.11 12.86
C GLN A 544 13.91 -7.07 11.35
N GLY A 545 13.14 -7.84 10.57
CA GLY A 545 13.31 -7.97 9.11
C GLY A 545 13.78 -9.34 8.63
N SER A 546 14.06 -10.26 9.56
CA SER A 546 14.25 -11.70 9.29
C SER A 546 12.93 -12.38 8.90
N VAL A 547 13.03 -13.47 8.13
CA VAL A 547 11.88 -14.29 7.71
C VAL A 547 11.40 -15.20 8.84
N LEU A 548 12.31 -15.66 9.70
CA LEU A 548 12.04 -16.62 10.78
C LEU A 548 11.55 -15.93 12.06
N SER A 549 12.00 -14.71 12.32
CA SER A 549 11.67 -13.95 13.55
C SER A 549 10.19 -13.82 13.89
N PRO A 550 9.26 -13.56 12.95
CA PRO A 550 7.83 -13.50 13.28
C PRO A 550 7.28 -14.80 13.86
N THR A 551 7.74 -15.96 13.37
CA THR A 551 7.32 -17.28 13.88
C THR A 551 7.90 -17.54 15.26
N LEU A 552 9.18 -17.22 15.48
CA LEU A 552 9.82 -17.35 16.80
C LEU A 552 9.14 -16.44 17.84
N PHE A 553 8.70 -15.25 17.43
CA PHE A 553 7.91 -14.36 18.27
C PHE A 553 6.56 -14.96 18.66
N LEU A 554 5.86 -15.64 17.73
CA LEU A 554 4.62 -16.35 18.06
C LEU A 554 4.86 -17.45 19.09
N ILE A 555 5.96 -18.19 18.97
CA ILE A 555 6.34 -19.24 19.92
C ILE A 555 6.58 -18.65 21.31
N ALA A 556 7.33 -17.55 21.40
CA ALA A 556 7.60 -16.85 22.65
C ALA A 556 6.32 -16.36 23.34
N LEU A 557 5.37 -15.84 22.57
CA LEU A 557 4.13 -15.26 23.10
C LEU A 557 3.06 -16.33 23.40
N ASN A 558 3.21 -17.57 22.92
CA ASN A 558 2.12 -18.56 22.88
C ASN A 558 1.52 -18.87 24.27
N SER A 559 2.33 -18.85 25.34
CA SER A 559 1.89 -19.15 26.70
C SER A 559 0.94 -18.11 27.30
N ILE A 560 0.84 -16.91 26.73
CA ILE A 560 -0.07 -15.85 27.21
C ILE A 560 -1.54 -16.30 27.20
N GLN A 561 -1.93 -17.16 26.26
CA GLN A 561 -3.31 -17.63 26.16
C GLN A 561 -3.71 -18.45 27.39
N GLN A 562 -2.77 -19.20 27.98
CA GLN A 562 -3.03 -20.05 29.15
C GLN A 562 -3.38 -19.23 30.40
N GLN A 563 -3.08 -17.93 30.41
CA GLN A 563 -3.35 -17.02 31.53
C GLN A 563 -4.76 -16.42 31.48
N ILE A 564 -5.48 -16.63 30.37
CA ILE A 564 -6.78 -16.04 30.11
C ILE A 564 -7.81 -17.17 30.13
N SER A 565 -8.51 -17.29 31.25
CA SER A 565 -9.52 -18.32 31.48
C SER A 565 -10.93 -17.76 31.36
N PHE A 566 -11.88 -18.61 30.97
CA PHE A 566 -13.30 -18.28 30.98
C PHE A 566 -13.73 -17.83 32.38
N PRO A 567 -14.54 -16.76 32.53
CA PRO A 567 -15.37 -16.07 31.52
C PRO A 567 -14.65 -15.04 30.63
N SER A 568 -13.38 -14.71 30.92
CA SER A 568 -12.59 -13.80 30.09
C SER A 568 -12.29 -14.40 28.71
N LEU A 569 -12.48 -13.59 27.67
CA LEU A 569 -12.17 -13.92 26.29
C LEU A 569 -11.03 -13.05 25.79
N SER A 570 -10.31 -13.53 24.77
CA SER A 570 -9.22 -12.76 24.15
C SER A 570 -9.19 -12.86 22.64
N ALA A 571 -8.58 -11.86 22.02
CA ALA A 571 -8.21 -11.89 20.61
C ALA A 571 -6.78 -11.33 20.45
N ILE A 572 -5.89 -12.12 19.86
CA ILE A 572 -4.46 -11.79 19.78
C ILE A 572 -4.06 -11.67 18.31
N TYR A 573 -3.36 -10.60 17.96
CA TYR A 573 -2.77 -10.41 16.63
C TYR A 573 -1.34 -9.92 16.78
N ALA A 574 -0.38 -10.83 16.65
CA ALA A 574 1.01 -10.55 17.00
C ALA A 574 1.09 -10.01 18.45
N ASP A 575 1.60 -8.80 18.64
CA ASP A 575 1.71 -8.10 19.92
C ASP A 575 0.42 -7.40 20.38
N ASP A 576 -0.54 -7.14 19.48
CA ASP A 576 -1.83 -6.54 19.82
C ASP A 576 -2.73 -7.55 20.55
N LEU A 577 -2.98 -7.34 21.84
CA LEU A 577 -3.86 -8.16 22.69
C LEU A 577 -5.08 -7.36 23.15
N VAL A 578 -6.26 -7.94 23.02
CA VAL A 578 -7.48 -7.51 23.73
C VAL A 578 -7.98 -8.64 24.62
N VAL A 579 -8.34 -8.31 25.86
CA VAL A 579 -9.01 -9.19 26.82
C VAL A 579 -10.32 -8.56 27.24
N PHE A 580 -11.39 -9.33 27.30
CA PHE A 580 -12.71 -8.78 27.62
C PHE A 580 -13.64 -9.81 28.25
N ALA A 581 -14.59 -9.30 29.03
CA ALA A 581 -15.67 -10.06 29.64
C ALA A 581 -17.02 -9.36 29.39
N THR A 582 -18.11 -10.14 29.38
CA THR A 582 -19.47 -9.65 29.11
C THR A 582 -20.42 -10.09 30.21
N GLY A 583 -21.23 -9.17 30.72
CA GLY A 583 -22.11 -9.45 31.87
C GLY A 583 -23.07 -8.31 32.19
N LYS A 584 -23.98 -8.53 33.14
CA LYS A 584 -24.98 -7.53 33.54
C LYS A 584 -24.42 -6.52 34.55
N ASN A 585 -23.68 -6.99 35.56
CA ASN A 585 -23.03 -6.17 36.57
C ASN A 585 -21.60 -5.79 36.12
N LEU A 586 -21.21 -4.52 36.29
CA LEU A 586 -19.84 -4.07 35.99
C LEU A 586 -18.86 -4.44 37.10
N GLU A 587 -19.29 -4.50 38.35
CA GLU A 587 -18.44 -4.84 39.50
C GLU A 587 -17.90 -6.27 39.34
N THR A 588 -18.76 -7.22 39.00
CA THR A 588 -18.34 -8.61 38.75
C THR A 588 -17.37 -8.72 37.56
N LEU A 589 -17.60 -7.95 36.49
CA LEU A 589 -16.69 -7.91 35.34
C LEU A 589 -15.34 -7.27 35.68
N GLU A 590 -15.34 -6.31 36.61
CA GLU A 590 -14.13 -5.70 37.12
C GLU A 590 -13.31 -6.72 37.91
N GLU A 591 -13.93 -7.45 38.83
CA GLU A 591 -13.27 -8.52 39.58
C GLU A 591 -12.68 -9.59 38.64
N GLU A 592 -13.47 -10.09 37.68
CA GLU A 592 -13.02 -11.10 36.71
C GLU A 592 -11.83 -10.63 35.85
N LEU A 593 -11.86 -9.39 35.37
CA LEU A 593 -10.77 -8.85 34.56
C LEU A 593 -9.57 -8.43 35.42
N GLN A 594 -9.76 -8.02 36.67
CA GLN A 594 -8.66 -7.75 37.59
C GLN A 594 -7.92 -9.04 37.95
N ASP A 595 -8.62 -10.17 38.12
CA ASP A 595 -8.01 -11.49 38.28
C ASP A 595 -7.19 -11.88 37.05
N THR A 596 -7.75 -11.64 35.87
CA THR A 596 -7.03 -11.88 34.61
C THR A 596 -5.80 -10.98 34.48
N LEU A 597 -5.88 -9.71 34.90
CA LEU A 597 -4.75 -8.79 34.94
C LEU A 597 -3.64 -9.29 35.89
N ARG A 598 -3.99 -9.80 37.07
CA ARG A 598 -3.01 -10.39 38.01
C ARG A 598 -2.29 -11.59 37.40
N ASN A 599 -2.98 -12.45 36.67
CA ASN A 599 -2.37 -13.58 35.97
C ASN A 599 -1.43 -13.11 34.84
N LEU A 600 -1.84 -12.11 34.07
CA LEU A 600 -1.01 -11.52 33.01
C LEU A 600 0.22 -10.80 33.58
N GLU A 601 0.09 -10.11 34.70
CA GLU A 601 1.19 -9.49 35.44
C GLU A 601 2.21 -10.54 35.92
N ALA A 602 1.74 -11.64 36.53
CA ALA A 602 2.59 -12.75 36.92
C ALA A 602 3.31 -13.40 35.72
N TRP A 603 2.62 -13.56 34.59
CA TRP A 603 3.19 -14.07 33.34
C TRP A 603 4.23 -13.13 32.73
N SER A 604 4.01 -11.81 32.82
CA SER A 604 4.98 -10.80 32.40
C SER A 604 6.29 -10.95 33.19
N HIS A 605 6.21 -11.18 34.50
CA HIS A 605 7.39 -11.40 35.35
C HIS A 605 8.12 -12.72 35.08
N SER A 606 7.46 -13.74 34.52
CA SER A 606 8.08 -15.05 34.23
C SER A 606 8.60 -15.21 32.81
N THR A 607 8.20 -14.35 31.86
CA THR A 607 8.56 -14.47 30.44
C THR A 607 9.47 -13.38 29.91
N GLY A 608 9.65 -12.29 30.67
CA GLY A 608 10.47 -11.14 30.29
C GLY A 608 9.73 -10.12 29.42
N PHE A 609 8.50 -10.40 28.99
CA PHE A 609 7.64 -9.39 28.36
C PHE A 609 7.12 -8.40 29.38
N HIS A 610 6.96 -7.13 29.00
CA HIS A 610 6.39 -6.09 29.86
C HIS A 610 5.26 -5.35 29.16
N PHE A 611 4.14 -5.15 29.86
CA PHE A 611 3.01 -4.37 29.35
C PHE A 611 3.21 -2.88 29.61
N SER A 612 2.87 -2.04 28.65
CA SER A 612 2.94 -0.59 28.83
C SER A 612 1.72 -0.11 29.60
N SER A 613 1.85 0.26 30.88
CA SER A 613 0.73 0.79 31.67
C SER A 613 0.15 2.08 31.07
N GLU A 614 1.01 2.96 30.52
CA GLU A 614 0.59 4.22 29.91
C GLU A 614 -0.26 4.01 28.66
N LYS A 615 0.04 3.00 27.84
CA LYS A 615 -0.67 2.76 26.58
C LYS A 615 -1.77 1.71 26.68
N THR A 616 -1.74 0.90 27.73
CA THR A 616 -2.84 0.00 28.06
C THR A 616 -4.04 0.84 28.45
N LYS A 617 -5.17 0.60 27.81
CA LYS A 617 -6.41 1.36 28.01
C LYS A 617 -7.58 0.39 28.11
N TYR A 618 -8.62 0.80 28.82
CA TYR A 618 -9.87 0.06 28.84
C TYR A 618 -11.04 0.90 28.34
N ILE A 619 -12.07 0.20 27.86
CA ILE A 619 -13.33 0.80 27.42
C ILE A 619 -14.51 -0.03 27.93
N VAL A 620 -15.56 0.66 28.35
CA VAL A 620 -16.84 0.06 28.72
C VAL A 620 -17.79 0.22 27.54
N PHE A 621 -18.18 -0.89 26.92
CA PHE A 621 -19.21 -0.90 25.90
C PHE A 621 -20.58 -1.03 26.55
N ASN A 622 -21.43 -0.02 26.36
CA ASN A 622 -22.78 0.00 26.92
C ASN A 622 -23.71 0.94 26.12
N LYS A 623 -24.95 0.50 25.86
CA LYS A 623 -26.00 1.34 25.24
C LYS A 623 -26.70 2.28 26.21
N ARG A 624 -26.61 2.03 27.52
CA ARG A 624 -27.20 2.88 28.57
C ARG A 624 -26.11 3.63 29.33
N ARG A 625 -26.45 4.76 29.94
CA ARG A 625 -25.54 5.44 30.88
C ARG A 625 -25.36 4.56 32.12
N THR A 626 -24.14 4.58 32.68
CA THR A 626 -23.81 3.93 33.95
C THR A 626 -23.10 4.93 34.83
N ASP A 627 -23.52 4.99 36.09
CA ASP A 627 -22.90 5.86 37.08
C ASP A 627 -21.62 5.21 37.67
N TYR A 628 -21.56 3.88 37.67
CA TYR A 628 -20.37 3.12 38.05
C TYR A 628 -19.26 3.18 36.99
N THR A 629 -18.03 3.42 37.43
CA THR A 629 -16.83 3.39 36.59
C THR A 629 -15.80 2.45 37.21
N PRO A 630 -15.39 1.39 36.48
CA PRO A 630 -14.43 0.44 37.00
C PRO A 630 -13.04 1.02 37.34
N THR A 631 -12.37 0.43 38.31
CA THR A 631 -11.05 0.84 38.81
C THR A 631 -10.00 -0.26 38.64
N LEU A 632 -9.74 -0.62 37.37
CA LEU A 632 -8.74 -1.63 37.02
C LEU A 632 -7.31 -1.10 37.21
N THR A 633 -6.42 -1.93 37.75
CA THR A 633 -5.00 -1.61 37.94
C THR A 633 -4.09 -2.64 37.30
N LEU A 634 -2.94 -2.18 36.79
CA LEU A 634 -1.86 -3.00 36.23
C LEU A 634 -0.54 -2.48 36.80
N TYR A 635 0.28 -3.34 37.41
CA TYR A 635 1.49 -2.94 38.15
C TYR A 635 1.19 -1.86 39.20
N ASN A 636 0.05 -1.98 39.90
CA ASN A 636 -0.48 -1.01 40.86
C ASN A 636 -0.75 0.39 40.28
N GLN A 637 -0.80 0.55 38.95
CA GLN A 637 -1.17 1.80 38.29
C GLN A 637 -2.58 1.70 37.71
N ALA A 638 -3.40 2.72 37.92
CA ALA A 638 -4.75 2.77 37.38
C ALA A 638 -4.73 2.86 35.84
N ILE A 639 -5.49 1.98 35.19
CA ILE A 639 -5.62 1.96 33.74
C ILE A 639 -6.62 3.05 33.31
N GLU A 640 -6.29 3.85 32.30
CA GLU A 640 -7.18 4.92 31.84
C GLU A 640 -8.39 4.36 31.05
N LYS A 641 -9.59 4.84 31.41
CA LYS A 641 -10.84 4.66 30.66
C LYS A 641 -10.91 5.60 29.48
N VAL A 642 -11.15 5.05 28.27
CA VAL A 642 -11.31 5.87 27.05
C VAL A 642 -12.71 5.73 26.44
N PRO A 643 -13.26 6.81 25.83
CA PRO A 643 -14.57 6.76 25.17
C PRO A 643 -14.52 6.07 23.78
N CYS A 644 -13.33 6.03 23.18
CA CYS A 644 -13.08 5.34 21.93
C CYS A 644 -11.65 4.81 21.88
N ILE A 645 -11.46 3.65 21.25
CA ILE A 645 -10.17 2.97 21.18
C ILE A 645 -9.86 2.51 19.75
N ARG A 646 -8.60 2.60 19.35
CA ARG A 646 -8.14 2.06 18.06
C ARG A 646 -7.61 0.65 18.28
N PHE A 647 -8.19 -0.32 17.58
CA PHE A 647 -7.75 -1.71 17.57
C PHE A 647 -7.58 -2.18 16.13
N LEU A 648 -6.40 -2.68 15.79
CA LEU A 648 -6.05 -3.17 14.45
C LEU A 648 -6.46 -2.20 13.32
N GLY A 649 -6.29 -0.89 13.54
CA GLY A 649 -6.61 0.16 12.55
C GLY A 649 -8.08 0.60 12.47
N VAL A 650 -9.00 -0.03 13.21
CA VAL A 650 -10.41 0.36 13.32
C VAL A 650 -10.65 1.07 14.66
N ILE A 651 -11.53 2.07 14.71
CA ILE A 651 -11.85 2.81 15.93
C ILE A 651 -13.21 2.35 16.47
N PHE A 652 -13.21 1.78 17.66
CA PHE A 652 -14.42 1.37 18.38
C PHE A 652 -14.84 2.49 19.33
N ASP A 653 -16.08 2.93 19.25
CA ASP A 653 -16.71 3.79 20.27
C ASP A 653 -17.56 2.95 21.22
N SER A 654 -17.77 3.42 22.45
CA SER A 654 -18.47 2.69 23.52
C SER A 654 -19.88 2.20 23.19
N GLN A 655 -20.51 2.71 22.12
CA GLN A 655 -21.85 2.33 21.67
C GLN A 655 -21.86 1.62 20.30
N LEU A 656 -20.69 1.35 19.70
CA LEU A 656 -20.54 0.82 18.34
C LEU A 656 -21.33 1.61 17.29
N THR A 657 -21.36 2.94 17.41
CA THR A 657 -21.99 3.84 16.43
C THR A 657 -21.12 4.04 15.19
N TRP A 658 -19.80 3.85 15.31
CA TRP A 658 -18.76 4.02 14.30
C TRP A 658 -18.53 5.45 13.82
N LYS A 659 -19.12 6.44 14.49
CA LYS A 659 -19.01 7.87 14.11
C LYS A 659 -17.56 8.35 14.10
N SER A 660 -16.80 8.05 15.16
CA SER A 660 -15.39 8.43 15.29
C SER A 660 -14.52 7.79 14.21
N HIS A 661 -14.77 6.52 13.89
CA HIS A 661 -14.06 5.80 12.84
C HIS A 661 -14.31 6.41 11.46
N ILE A 662 -15.58 6.61 11.10
CA ILE A 662 -15.98 7.17 9.81
C ILE A 662 -15.44 8.60 9.64
N SER A 663 -15.46 9.41 10.70
CA SER A 663 -14.90 10.76 10.68
C SER A 663 -13.39 10.75 10.40
N SER A 664 -12.66 9.80 11.01
CA SER A 664 -11.23 9.60 10.77
C SER A 664 -10.93 9.16 9.33
N ILE A 665 -11.73 8.24 8.78
CA ILE A 665 -11.64 7.78 7.39
C ILE A 665 -11.90 8.95 6.43
N VAL A 666 -12.98 9.71 6.63
CA VAL A 666 -13.35 10.85 5.77
C VAL A 666 -12.25 11.91 5.78
N SER A 667 -11.73 12.29 6.95
CA SER A 667 -10.62 13.24 7.08
C SER A 667 -9.37 12.77 6.32
N SER A 668 -9.02 11.48 6.46
CA SER A 668 -7.87 10.89 5.78
C SER A 668 -8.06 10.82 4.26
N CYS A 669 -9.26 10.47 3.79
CA CYS A 669 -9.56 10.32 2.37
C CYS A 669 -9.77 11.66 1.66
N ASN A 670 -10.22 12.71 2.34
CA ASN A 670 -10.34 14.05 1.76
C ASN A 670 -9.00 14.57 1.24
N LYS A 671 -7.88 14.26 1.93
CA LYS A 671 -6.52 14.57 1.46
C LYS A 671 -6.19 13.86 0.13
N LEU A 672 -6.69 12.63 -0.04
CA LEU A 672 -6.49 11.83 -1.25
C LEU A 672 -7.42 12.25 -2.40
N ILE A 673 -8.63 12.70 -2.08
CA ILE A 673 -9.49 13.36 -3.06
C ILE A 673 -8.83 14.64 -3.57
N GLY A 674 -8.15 15.39 -2.70
CA GLY A 674 -7.30 16.51 -3.12
C GLY A 674 -6.26 16.10 -4.16
N LEU A 675 -5.59 14.96 -3.97
CA LEU A 675 -4.67 14.39 -4.96
C LEU A 675 -5.39 14.05 -6.28
N LEU A 676 -6.60 13.46 -6.24
CA LEU A 676 -7.37 13.19 -7.47
C LEU A 676 -7.70 14.49 -8.23
N ARG A 677 -8.00 15.60 -7.53
CA ARG A 677 -8.23 16.92 -8.16
C ARG A 677 -6.96 17.50 -8.78
N ILE A 678 -5.80 17.17 -8.23
CA ILE A 678 -4.49 17.56 -8.77
C ILE A 678 -4.15 16.75 -10.03
N LEU A 679 -4.49 15.46 -10.03
CA LEU A 679 -4.22 14.54 -11.14
C LEU A 679 -5.24 14.66 -12.28
N GLY A 680 -6.49 14.99 -11.98
CA GLY A 680 -7.59 15.03 -12.93
C GLY A 680 -8.23 16.41 -13.02
N HIS A 681 -8.16 17.02 -14.20
CA HIS A 681 -8.94 18.20 -14.58
C HIS A 681 -9.96 17.83 -15.66
N HIS A 682 -10.91 18.73 -15.95
CA HIS A 682 -11.94 18.51 -16.97
C HIS A 682 -11.44 18.75 -18.41
N THR A 683 -10.24 19.31 -18.58
CA THR A 683 -9.62 19.57 -19.90
C THR A 683 -8.22 19.00 -20.05
N TRP A 684 -7.57 18.57 -18.96
CA TRP A 684 -6.21 18.04 -18.95
C TRP A 684 -6.04 17.09 -17.75
N GLY A 685 -4.93 16.36 -17.69
CA GLY A 685 -4.61 15.46 -16.58
C GLY A 685 -4.59 14.00 -16.97
N ALA A 686 -4.52 13.13 -15.97
CA ALA A 686 -4.49 11.68 -16.16
C ALA A 686 -5.84 11.17 -16.68
N ASP A 687 -5.81 10.08 -17.44
CA ASP A 687 -7.04 9.46 -17.96
C ASP A 687 -7.91 8.82 -16.87
N THR A 688 -9.16 8.52 -17.23
CA THR A 688 -10.18 7.97 -16.33
C THR A 688 -9.76 6.62 -15.74
N GLY A 689 -9.09 5.77 -16.52
CA GLY A 689 -8.63 4.45 -16.07
C GLY A 689 -7.57 4.55 -14.97
N VAL A 690 -6.58 5.42 -15.16
CA VAL A 690 -5.56 5.72 -14.15
C VAL A 690 -6.18 6.36 -12.91
N LEU A 691 -7.10 7.31 -13.08
CA LEU A 691 -7.75 7.96 -11.93
C LEU A 691 -8.60 6.95 -11.13
N LEU A 692 -9.28 6.02 -11.79
CA LEU A 692 -9.96 4.88 -11.16
C LEU A 692 -8.97 3.99 -10.41
N LEU A 693 -7.85 3.64 -11.04
CA LEU A 693 -6.80 2.82 -10.42
C LEU A 693 -6.23 3.47 -9.16
N VAL A 694 -5.90 4.77 -9.22
CA VAL A 694 -5.42 5.54 -8.06
C VAL A 694 -6.49 5.63 -6.98
N CYS A 695 -7.76 5.84 -7.36
CA CYS A 695 -8.88 5.89 -6.42
C CYS A 695 -9.10 4.53 -5.73
N LYS A 696 -9.10 3.42 -6.48
CA LYS A 696 -9.21 2.05 -5.94
C LYS A 696 -8.08 1.76 -4.95
N SER A 697 -6.85 2.08 -5.35
CA SER A 697 -5.64 1.78 -4.61
C SER A 697 -5.46 2.61 -3.34
N LEU A 698 -5.93 3.87 -3.32
CA LEU A 698 -5.71 4.79 -2.20
C LEU A 698 -6.97 5.13 -1.39
N VAL A 699 -8.11 5.34 -2.04
CA VAL A 699 -9.36 5.74 -1.38
C VAL A 699 -10.17 4.51 -1.02
N ARG A 700 -10.53 3.69 -2.02
CA ARG A 700 -11.38 2.51 -1.82
C ARG A 700 -10.73 1.49 -0.88
N SER A 701 -9.42 1.26 -0.98
CA SER A 701 -8.68 0.40 -0.05
C SER A 701 -8.81 0.83 1.42
N ARG A 702 -8.88 2.13 1.70
CA ARG A 702 -9.12 2.67 3.06
C ARG A 702 -10.57 2.55 3.50
N LEU A 703 -11.51 2.66 2.56
CA LEU A 703 -12.93 2.43 2.84
C LEU A 703 -13.19 0.96 3.13
N GLU A 704 -12.64 0.03 2.36
CA GLU A 704 -12.93 -1.40 2.53
C GLU A 704 -12.31 -1.99 3.80
N TYR A 705 -11.21 -1.41 4.32
CA TYR A 705 -10.62 -1.86 5.57
C TYR A 705 -11.54 -1.58 6.77
N GLY A 706 -11.95 -2.64 7.46
CA GLY A 706 -12.92 -2.64 8.55
C GLY A 706 -14.38 -2.70 8.12
N LEU A 707 -14.69 -2.65 6.82
CA LEU A 707 -16.08 -2.47 6.33
C LEU A 707 -17.03 -3.60 6.73
N ILE A 708 -16.54 -4.83 6.89
CA ILE A 708 -17.33 -5.98 7.34
C ILE A 708 -17.89 -5.75 8.76
N ALA A 709 -17.17 -4.99 9.59
CA ALA A 709 -17.59 -4.62 10.95
C ALA A 709 -18.45 -3.35 10.94
N TYR A 710 -17.90 -2.21 10.50
CA TYR A 710 -18.58 -0.93 10.63
C TYR A 710 -19.66 -0.69 9.55
N GLY A 711 -19.69 -1.48 8.47
CA GLY A 711 -20.66 -1.36 7.39
C GLY A 711 -22.11 -1.58 7.84
N ALA A 712 -22.31 -2.27 8.97
CA ALA A 712 -23.60 -2.45 9.62
C ALA A 712 -24.11 -1.20 10.39
N CYS A 713 -23.36 -0.08 10.39
CA CYS A 713 -23.78 1.16 11.05
C CYS A 713 -25.07 1.75 10.44
N SER A 714 -25.66 2.72 11.15
CA SER A 714 -26.87 3.41 10.68
C SER A 714 -26.65 4.11 9.34
N LYS A 715 -27.71 4.22 8.51
CA LYS A 715 -27.63 4.91 7.20
C LYS A 715 -27.07 6.33 7.31
N THR A 716 -27.48 7.08 8.33
CA THR A 716 -27.00 8.45 8.58
C THR A 716 -25.50 8.51 8.89
N THR A 717 -24.97 7.50 9.59
CA THR A 717 -23.55 7.42 9.93
C THR A 717 -22.71 6.96 8.73
N ARG A 718 -23.29 6.14 7.85
CA ARG A 718 -22.66 5.65 6.61
C ARG A 718 -22.64 6.66 5.47
N GLU A 719 -23.60 7.60 5.43
CA GLU A 719 -23.74 8.59 4.37
C GLU A 719 -22.44 9.36 4.02
N PRO A 720 -21.63 9.84 4.99
CA PRO A 720 -20.41 10.60 4.69
C PRO A 720 -19.38 9.85 3.81
N ILE A 721 -19.24 8.53 3.98
CA ILE A 721 -18.31 7.73 3.16
C ILE A 721 -18.89 7.41 1.77
N GLU A 722 -20.21 7.34 1.63
CA GLU A 722 -20.83 7.23 0.31
C GLU A 722 -20.72 8.55 -0.47
N VAL A 723 -20.94 9.69 0.19
CA VAL A 723 -20.70 11.04 -0.38
C VAL A 723 -19.25 11.12 -0.87
N LEU A 724 -18.30 10.64 -0.08
CA LEU A 724 -16.89 10.62 -0.42
C LEU A 724 -16.60 9.77 -1.68
N GLN A 725 -17.18 8.57 -1.79
CA GLN A 725 -17.07 7.75 -3.00
C GLN A 725 -17.63 8.50 -4.22
N ARG A 726 -18.85 9.07 -4.11
CA ARG A 726 -19.47 9.84 -5.19
C ARG A 726 -18.65 11.07 -5.58
N ALA A 727 -18.05 11.76 -4.61
CA ALA A 727 -17.17 12.91 -4.86
C ALA A 727 -15.92 12.51 -5.66
N ALA A 728 -15.31 11.35 -5.35
CA ALA A 728 -14.21 10.81 -6.12
C ALA A 728 -14.64 10.45 -7.55
N LEU A 729 -15.76 9.73 -7.72
CA LEU A 729 -16.29 9.36 -9.04
C LEU A 729 -16.62 10.58 -9.91
N LYS A 730 -17.15 11.67 -9.32
CA LYS A 730 -17.40 12.93 -10.04
C LYS A 730 -16.11 13.53 -10.60
N ILE A 731 -15.00 13.49 -9.86
CA ILE A 731 -13.70 13.98 -10.35
C ILE A 731 -13.18 13.07 -11.47
N ILE A 732 -13.26 11.76 -11.26
CA ILE A 732 -12.82 10.73 -12.21
C ILE A 732 -13.54 10.85 -13.55
N LEU A 733 -14.87 10.97 -13.55
CA LEU A 733 -15.66 11.10 -14.78
C LEU A 733 -15.72 12.54 -15.31
N GLY A 734 -15.25 13.53 -14.52
CA GLY A 734 -15.46 14.95 -14.80
C GLY A 734 -16.93 15.37 -14.74
N ALA A 735 -17.78 14.63 -14.00
CA ALA A 735 -19.21 14.83 -13.91
C ALA A 735 -19.60 16.07 -13.07
N TYR A 736 -20.83 16.57 -13.26
CA TYR A 736 -21.37 17.70 -12.51
C TYR A 736 -21.80 17.32 -11.08
N ARG A 737 -21.90 18.31 -10.20
CA ARG A 737 -22.34 18.10 -8.80
C ARG A 737 -23.75 17.52 -8.71
N THR A 738 -24.63 17.87 -9.65
CA THR A 738 -26.04 17.44 -9.74
C THR A 738 -26.24 16.06 -10.37
N THR A 739 -25.18 15.38 -10.81
CA THR A 739 -25.28 14.06 -11.45
C THR A 739 -25.87 13.03 -10.48
N PRO A 740 -26.90 12.25 -10.88
CA PRO A 740 -27.47 11.17 -10.06
C PRO A 740 -26.41 10.13 -9.66
N SER A 741 -26.55 9.61 -8.43
CA SER A 741 -25.60 8.66 -7.84
C SER A 741 -25.50 7.36 -8.65
N ASP A 742 -26.63 6.75 -9.00
CA ASP A 742 -26.67 5.47 -9.74
C ASP A 742 -26.00 5.58 -11.10
N SER A 743 -26.20 6.71 -11.79
CA SER A 743 -25.54 6.98 -13.06
C SER A 743 -24.02 7.08 -12.95
N LEU A 744 -23.50 7.61 -11.83
CA LEU A 744 -22.05 7.63 -11.57
C LEU A 744 -21.51 6.22 -11.34
N TYR A 745 -22.22 5.40 -10.56
CA TYR A 745 -21.82 4.03 -10.26
C TYR A 745 -21.75 3.17 -11.53
N VAL A 746 -22.80 3.21 -12.35
CA VAL A 746 -22.88 2.44 -13.60
C VAL A 746 -21.82 2.91 -14.61
N LEU A 747 -21.72 4.22 -14.85
CA LEU A 747 -20.78 4.74 -15.86
C LEU A 747 -19.31 4.52 -15.48
N SER A 748 -18.99 4.56 -14.18
CA SER A 748 -17.63 4.28 -13.68
C SER A 748 -17.36 2.78 -13.46
N ARG A 749 -18.40 1.94 -13.54
CA ARG A 749 -18.40 0.53 -13.15
C ARG A 749 -17.93 0.28 -11.72
N GLU A 750 -18.24 1.22 -10.83
CA GLU A 750 -18.01 1.07 -9.41
C GLU A 750 -19.33 0.87 -8.70
N MET A 751 -19.51 -0.30 -8.09
CA MET A 751 -20.73 -0.62 -7.36
C MET A 751 -20.95 0.32 -6.16
N PRO A 752 -22.21 0.54 -5.76
CA PRO A 752 -22.54 1.20 -4.50
C PRO A 752 -21.85 0.55 -3.30
N LEU A 753 -21.40 1.36 -2.33
CA LEU A 753 -20.68 0.87 -1.16
C LEU A 753 -21.47 -0.16 -0.34
N GLN A 754 -22.80 -0.04 -0.29
CA GLN A 754 -23.67 -1.01 0.38
C GLN A 754 -23.56 -2.41 -0.22
N LEU A 755 -23.68 -2.53 -1.55
CA LEU A 755 -23.54 -3.82 -2.23
C LEU A 755 -22.10 -4.35 -2.10
N ARG A 756 -21.10 -3.45 -2.08
CA ARG A 756 -19.72 -3.84 -1.83
C ARG A 756 -19.51 -4.39 -0.43
N PHE A 757 -20.15 -3.81 0.59
CA PHE A 757 -20.15 -4.31 1.95
C PHE A 757 -20.76 -5.73 2.01
N GLU A 758 -21.93 -5.94 1.41
CA GLU A 758 -22.59 -7.25 1.34
C GLU A 758 -21.68 -8.29 0.66
N GLN A 759 -21.07 -7.93 -0.47
CA GLN A 759 -20.11 -8.78 -1.17
C GLN A 759 -18.90 -9.16 -0.30
N LEU A 760 -18.32 -8.20 0.44
CA LEU A 760 -17.16 -8.46 1.30
C LEU A 760 -17.53 -9.32 2.52
N THR A 761 -18.70 -9.09 3.12
CA THR A 761 -19.21 -9.90 4.21
C THR A 761 -19.43 -11.34 3.77
N LEU A 762 -20.07 -11.56 2.62
CA LEU A 762 -20.30 -12.90 2.08
C LEU A 762 -18.99 -13.60 1.66
N ASN A 763 -18.01 -12.86 1.12
CA ASN A 763 -16.69 -13.44 0.80
C ASN A 763 -15.95 -13.92 2.05
N TYR A 764 -16.02 -13.15 3.14
CA TYR A 764 -15.46 -13.55 4.43
C TYR A 764 -16.22 -14.75 5.01
N ALA A 765 -17.56 -14.72 4.96
CA ALA A 765 -18.40 -15.82 5.39
C ALA A 765 -18.08 -17.13 4.65
N ALA A 766 -17.96 -17.09 3.31
CA ALA A 766 -17.56 -18.24 2.51
C ALA A 766 -16.17 -18.74 2.91
N GLN A 767 -15.18 -17.85 3.11
CA GLN A 767 -13.84 -18.25 3.56
C GLN A 767 -13.88 -19.06 4.86
N ILE A 768 -14.68 -18.63 5.84
CA ILE A 768 -14.82 -19.31 7.12
C ILE A 768 -15.63 -20.61 7.00
N TYR A 769 -16.69 -20.62 6.18
CA TYR A 769 -17.55 -21.80 5.98
C TYR A 769 -16.76 -23.02 5.53
N PHE A 770 -15.83 -22.83 4.58
CA PHE A 770 -14.94 -23.88 4.08
C PHE A 770 -13.76 -24.18 5.03
N GLN A 771 -13.80 -23.71 6.28
CA GLN A 771 -12.78 -23.93 7.31
C GLN A 771 -13.44 -24.18 8.69
N PRO A 772 -14.03 -25.38 8.92
CA PRO A 772 -14.71 -25.68 10.18
C PRO A 772 -13.84 -25.53 11.45
N SER A 773 -12.53 -25.74 11.34
CA SER A 773 -11.57 -25.56 12.45
C SER A 773 -11.23 -24.09 12.75
N HIS A 774 -11.73 -23.14 11.97
CA HIS A 774 -11.49 -21.72 12.22
C HIS A 774 -12.25 -21.25 13.47
N PRO A 775 -11.65 -20.48 14.39
CA PRO A 775 -12.29 -20.08 15.65
C PRO A 775 -13.54 -19.22 15.48
N ASN A 776 -13.63 -18.45 14.39
CA ASN A 776 -14.83 -17.70 14.04
C ASN A 776 -15.94 -18.54 13.37
N HIS A 777 -15.75 -19.84 13.14
CA HIS A 777 -16.74 -20.66 12.45
C HIS A 777 -18.07 -20.73 13.23
N SER A 778 -18.01 -21.07 14.51
CA SER A 778 -19.18 -21.13 15.40
C SER A 778 -19.88 -19.78 15.57
N LEU A 779 -19.11 -18.68 15.49
CA LEU A 779 -19.64 -17.31 15.57
C LEU A 779 -20.49 -16.95 14.34
N LEU A 780 -20.07 -17.38 13.15
CA LEU A 780 -20.73 -17.05 11.89
C LEU A 780 -21.86 -18.02 11.55
N TYR A 781 -21.74 -19.28 11.99
CA TYR A 781 -22.69 -20.35 11.73
C TYR A 781 -23.13 -21.02 13.05
N PRO A 782 -23.82 -20.29 13.94
CA PRO A 782 -24.43 -20.88 15.12
C PRO A 782 -25.60 -21.81 14.72
N PRO A 783 -26.05 -22.71 15.61
CA PRO A 783 -27.24 -23.54 15.37
C PRO A 783 -28.46 -22.71 14.96
N LEU A 784 -29.25 -23.21 13.99
CA LEU A 784 -30.33 -22.45 13.31
C LEU A 784 -31.41 -21.90 14.25
N GLU A 785 -31.63 -22.54 15.40
CA GLU A 785 -32.65 -22.18 16.40
C GLU A 785 -32.32 -20.89 17.17
N THR A 786 -31.08 -20.40 17.11
CA THR A 786 -30.61 -19.29 17.96
C THR A 786 -30.55 -17.93 17.25
N VAL A 787 -30.97 -17.82 15.98
CA VAL A 787 -30.84 -16.55 15.22
C VAL A 787 -32.01 -15.61 15.53
N PRO A 788 -31.82 -14.52 16.30
CA PRO A 788 -32.88 -13.57 16.59
C PRO A 788 -33.22 -12.78 15.32
N LYS A 789 -34.48 -12.36 15.15
CA LYS A 789 -34.91 -11.54 14.00
C LYS A 789 -34.93 -10.07 14.37
N HIS A 790 -33.85 -9.35 14.06
CA HIS A 790 -33.79 -7.90 14.19
C HIS A 790 -34.27 -7.21 12.90
N THR A 791 -34.88 -6.04 13.02
CA THR A 791 -35.31 -5.25 11.84
C THR A 791 -34.24 -4.28 11.35
N LYS A 792 -33.32 -3.88 12.23
CA LYS A 792 -32.28 -2.89 11.95
C LYS A 792 -30.91 -3.55 11.85
N LEU A 793 -30.23 -3.34 10.72
CA LEU A 793 -28.88 -3.84 10.46
C LEU A 793 -27.87 -3.48 11.57
N SER A 794 -28.03 -2.32 12.19
CA SER A 794 -27.18 -1.85 13.29
C SER A 794 -27.37 -2.60 14.62
N PHE A 795 -28.26 -3.59 14.68
CA PHE A 795 -28.47 -4.48 15.85
C PHE A 795 -28.21 -5.95 15.50
N MET A 796 -28.30 -6.32 14.22
CA MET A 796 -28.10 -7.70 13.73
C MET A 796 -26.69 -8.23 14.04
N PRO A 797 -26.55 -9.35 14.77
CA PRO A 797 -25.31 -10.12 14.86
C PRO A 797 -24.76 -10.55 13.49
N ILE A 798 -23.47 -10.86 13.39
CA ILE A 798 -22.84 -11.20 12.11
C ILE A 798 -23.51 -12.39 11.41
N ALA A 799 -23.88 -13.44 12.15
CA ALA A 799 -24.57 -14.61 11.61
C ALA A 799 -25.91 -14.23 10.94
N GLU A 800 -26.70 -13.40 11.61
CA GLU A 800 -27.97 -12.89 11.06
C GLU A 800 -27.75 -12.03 9.81
N ARG A 801 -26.71 -11.19 9.80
CA ARG A 801 -26.33 -10.39 8.61
C ARG A 801 -25.98 -11.28 7.42
N ILE A 802 -25.22 -12.34 7.66
CA ILE A 802 -24.84 -13.31 6.62
C ILE A 802 -26.10 -13.97 6.07
N HIS A 803 -26.99 -14.47 6.94
CA HIS A 803 -28.25 -15.08 6.54
C HIS A 803 -29.11 -14.14 5.69
N LEU A 804 -29.27 -12.88 6.12
CA LEU A 804 -30.01 -11.85 5.39
C LEU A 804 -29.41 -11.60 3.99
N PHE A 805 -28.09 -11.51 3.88
CA PHE A 805 -27.42 -11.25 2.60
C PHE A 805 -27.46 -12.46 1.67
N LEU A 806 -27.33 -13.67 2.21
CA LEU A 806 -27.54 -14.91 1.45
C LEU A 806 -28.95 -14.95 0.85
N GLN A 807 -29.99 -14.68 1.65
CA GLN A 807 -31.38 -14.60 1.18
C GLN A 807 -31.57 -13.52 0.11
N ARG A 808 -31.07 -12.30 0.36
CA ARG A 808 -31.21 -11.16 -0.57
C ARG A 808 -30.59 -11.44 -1.93
N HIS A 809 -29.50 -12.18 -1.96
CA HIS A 809 -28.79 -12.54 -3.19
C HIS A 809 -29.16 -13.93 -3.72
N SER A 810 -30.16 -14.59 -3.14
CA SER A 810 -30.59 -15.95 -3.52
C SER A 810 -29.45 -16.97 -3.53
N LEU A 811 -28.62 -16.95 -2.48
CA LEU A 811 -27.48 -17.84 -2.30
C LEU A 811 -27.72 -18.80 -1.13
N SER A 812 -27.25 -20.04 -1.27
CA SER A 812 -27.21 -21.03 -0.19
C SER A 812 -25.91 -21.80 -0.23
N PHE A 813 -25.20 -21.86 0.90
CA PHE A 813 -23.98 -22.66 1.00
C PHE A 813 -24.30 -24.18 1.01
N PRO A 814 -23.38 -25.04 0.54
CA PRO A 814 -23.62 -26.48 0.42
C PRO A 814 -23.51 -27.19 1.79
N PRO A 815 -24.41 -28.14 2.13
CA PRO A 815 -24.58 -28.67 3.50
C PRO A 815 -23.45 -29.58 4.03
N SER A 816 -22.50 -30.03 3.21
CA SER A 816 -21.39 -30.89 3.64
C SER A 816 -20.09 -30.48 2.95
N PHE A 817 -19.11 -29.99 3.73
CA PHE A 817 -17.77 -29.72 3.22
C PHE A 817 -16.72 -30.46 4.03
N TYR A 818 -15.96 -31.33 3.38
CA TYR A 818 -14.81 -32.01 3.97
C TYR A 818 -13.53 -31.35 3.49
N LYS A 819 -12.78 -30.75 4.42
CA LYS A 819 -11.38 -30.38 4.20
C LYS A 819 -10.52 -31.50 4.78
N PRO A 820 -9.80 -32.30 3.96
CA PRO A 820 -8.85 -33.26 4.49
C PRO A 820 -7.76 -32.54 5.30
N GLU A 821 -7.49 -33.01 6.52
CA GLU A 821 -6.31 -32.63 7.28
C GLU A 821 -5.11 -33.40 6.75
N LEU A 822 -4.24 -32.70 6.02
CA LEU A 822 -3.08 -33.32 5.41
C LEU A 822 -1.94 -33.29 6.43
N ARG A 823 -1.51 -34.47 6.87
CA ARG A 823 -0.43 -34.65 7.85
C ARG A 823 0.91 -35.01 7.21
N ILE A 824 1.03 -34.83 5.89
CA ILE A 824 2.22 -35.19 5.13
C ILE A 824 3.14 -33.97 4.96
N PRO A 825 4.42 -34.04 5.34
CA PRO A 825 5.37 -32.97 5.09
C PRO A 825 5.51 -32.69 3.59
N PRO A 826 5.28 -31.45 3.10
CA PRO A 826 5.33 -31.15 1.67
C PRO A 826 6.66 -31.49 1.01
N TRP A 827 7.78 -31.33 1.72
CA TRP A 827 9.12 -31.65 1.22
C TRP A 827 9.38 -33.15 1.11
N SER A 828 8.59 -34.01 1.77
CA SER A 828 8.70 -35.48 1.61
C SER A 828 8.05 -35.99 0.32
N ILE A 829 7.25 -35.17 -0.36
CA ILE A 829 6.53 -35.54 -1.58
C ILE A 829 7.45 -35.27 -2.78
N PRO A 830 7.78 -36.26 -3.63
CA PRO A 830 8.60 -36.03 -4.82
C PRO A 830 8.05 -34.93 -5.72
N SER A 831 8.91 -34.21 -6.43
CA SER A 831 8.46 -33.18 -7.38
C SER A 831 7.80 -33.80 -8.62
N PRO A 832 6.76 -33.16 -9.16
CA PRO A 832 6.09 -33.68 -10.34
C PRO A 832 7.01 -33.53 -11.55
N LYS A 833 7.13 -34.60 -12.34
CA LYS A 833 7.77 -34.53 -13.66
C LYS A 833 6.79 -33.89 -14.64
N MET A 834 7.09 -32.65 -15.03
CA MET A 834 6.27 -31.86 -15.94
C MET A 834 6.87 -31.86 -17.35
N LEU A 835 6.07 -32.14 -18.37
CA LEU A 835 6.42 -32.13 -19.78
C LEU A 835 5.69 -30.98 -20.46
N PHE A 836 6.39 -29.86 -20.63
CA PHE A 836 5.85 -28.62 -21.21
C PHE A 836 6.37 -28.33 -22.63
N ASP A 837 7.01 -29.28 -23.30
CA ASP A 837 7.56 -29.12 -24.65
C ASP A 837 6.52 -28.53 -25.63
N LEU A 838 5.28 -29.02 -25.58
CA LEU A 838 4.18 -28.54 -26.43
C LEU A 838 3.69 -27.11 -26.08
N ALA A 839 4.01 -26.59 -24.89
CA ALA A 839 3.65 -25.23 -24.50
C ALA A 839 4.48 -24.16 -25.22
N THR A 840 5.62 -24.55 -25.84
CA THR A 840 6.46 -23.64 -26.62
C THR A 840 5.83 -23.25 -27.96
N TYR A 841 4.87 -24.04 -28.46
CA TYR A 841 4.16 -23.78 -29.71
C TYR A 841 2.93 -22.91 -29.43
N GLY A 842 2.84 -21.77 -30.13
CA GLY A 842 1.68 -20.89 -30.01
C GLY A 842 0.46 -21.52 -30.69
N LYS A 843 -0.54 -21.95 -29.90
CA LYS A 843 -1.78 -22.59 -30.39
C LYS A 843 -2.47 -21.84 -31.55
N ASN A 844 -2.40 -20.51 -31.57
CA ASN A 844 -3.04 -19.66 -32.59
C ASN A 844 -2.12 -19.32 -33.78
N VAL A 845 -0.85 -19.72 -33.73
CA VAL A 845 0.20 -19.34 -34.69
C VAL A 845 0.77 -20.56 -35.40
N THR A 846 0.90 -21.69 -34.70
CA THR A 846 1.46 -22.94 -35.21
C THR A 846 0.36 -23.82 -35.79
N ASN A 847 0.62 -24.45 -36.95
CA ASN A 847 -0.32 -25.38 -37.57
C ASN A 847 -0.55 -26.62 -36.66
N PRO A 848 -1.82 -27.01 -36.39
CA PRO A 848 -2.15 -28.17 -35.56
C PRO A 848 -1.44 -29.48 -35.93
N SER A 849 -1.22 -29.74 -37.23
CA SER A 849 -0.53 -30.97 -37.67
C SER A 849 0.91 -31.06 -37.16
N ILE A 850 1.60 -29.93 -37.00
CA ILE A 850 2.96 -29.89 -36.43
C ILE A 850 2.93 -30.25 -34.95
N ILE A 851 1.96 -29.73 -34.20
CA ILE A 851 1.78 -30.01 -32.77
C ILE A 851 1.43 -31.49 -32.57
N SER A 852 0.54 -32.04 -33.42
CA SER A 852 0.16 -33.46 -33.38
C SER A 852 1.33 -34.39 -33.72
N GLN A 853 2.17 -34.02 -34.70
CA GLN A 853 3.39 -34.77 -35.03
C GLN A 853 4.41 -34.73 -33.88
N GLU A 854 4.59 -33.57 -33.26
CA GLU A 854 5.48 -33.42 -32.11
C GLU A 854 4.96 -34.21 -30.89
N PHE A 855 3.64 -34.24 -30.67
CA PHE A 855 3.03 -35.11 -29.66
C PHE A 855 3.32 -36.60 -29.94
N CYS A 856 3.20 -37.06 -31.19
CA CYS A 856 3.54 -38.43 -31.56
C CYS A 856 5.03 -38.75 -31.28
N ARG A 857 5.93 -37.80 -31.56
CA ARG A 857 7.36 -37.91 -31.27
C ARG A 857 7.65 -37.97 -29.76
N LEU A 858 6.93 -37.20 -28.94
CA LEU A 858 7.04 -37.27 -27.48
C LEU A 858 6.50 -38.60 -26.96
N ARG A 859 5.37 -39.06 -27.48
CA ARG A 859 4.77 -40.36 -27.12
C ARG A 859 5.71 -41.52 -27.41
N SER A 860 6.43 -41.51 -28.53
CA SER A 860 7.40 -42.57 -28.85
C SER A 860 8.60 -42.63 -27.90
N LYS A 861 8.91 -41.56 -27.15
CA LYS A 861 9.96 -41.58 -26.11
C LYS A 861 9.56 -42.36 -24.86
N TYR A 862 8.26 -42.62 -24.66
CA TYR A 862 7.72 -43.29 -23.47
C TYR A 862 6.88 -44.52 -23.85
N PRO A 863 7.48 -45.55 -24.48
CA PRO A 863 6.74 -46.68 -25.04
C PRO A 863 6.09 -47.57 -23.98
N THR A 864 6.62 -47.58 -22.75
CA THR A 864 6.13 -48.39 -21.63
C THR A 864 5.15 -47.64 -20.72
N ALA A 865 4.96 -46.33 -20.92
CA ALA A 865 4.08 -45.53 -20.08
C ALA A 865 2.65 -45.54 -20.60
N THR A 866 1.67 -45.71 -19.71
CA THR A 866 0.26 -45.58 -20.08
C THR A 866 -0.14 -44.11 -20.11
N PHE A 867 -0.80 -43.68 -21.18
CA PHE A 867 -1.29 -42.31 -21.36
C PHE A 867 -2.75 -42.21 -20.89
N LEU A 868 -3.03 -41.26 -20.00
CA LEU A 868 -4.36 -40.89 -19.54
C LEU A 868 -4.62 -39.45 -19.97
N TYR A 869 -5.82 -39.15 -20.46
CA TYR A 869 -6.20 -37.82 -20.91
C TYR A 869 -7.29 -37.29 -19.99
N THR A 870 -7.18 -36.04 -19.59
CA THR A 870 -8.13 -35.40 -18.68
C THR A 870 -8.56 -34.05 -19.21
N ASP A 871 -9.81 -33.70 -18.95
CA ASP A 871 -10.36 -32.38 -19.30
C ASP A 871 -11.42 -31.95 -18.28
N GLY A 872 -11.58 -30.64 -18.12
CA GLY A 872 -12.60 -30.01 -17.29
C GLY A 872 -13.43 -29.01 -18.10
N SER A 873 -14.72 -29.27 -18.24
CA SER A 873 -15.60 -28.43 -19.05
C SER A 873 -16.68 -27.71 -18.24
N LYS A 874 -16.91 -26.44 -18.58
CA LYS A 874 -18.02 -25.64 -18.04
C LYS A 874 -18.94 -25.19 -19.18
N ILE A 875 -20.16 -25.75 -19.23
CA ILE A 875 -21.16 -25.44 -20.26
C ILE A 875 -22.45 -24.99 -19.60
N SER A 876 -22.97 -23.83 -20.02
CA SER A 876 -24.28 -23.31 -19.57
C SER A 876 -24.48 -23.29 -18.04
N GLY A 877 -23.39 -23.08 -17.30
CA GLY A 877 -23.40 -23.06 -15.83
C GLY A 877 -23.20 -24.44 -15.17
N ALA A 878 -23.29 -25.54 -15.92
CA ALA A 878 -22.95 -26.87 -15.45
C ALA A 878 -21.45 -27.16 -15.60
N LEU A 879 -20.92 -28.02 -14.73
CA LEU A 879 -19.48 -28.32 -14.64
C LEU A 879 -19.26 -29.83 -14.64
N GLY A 880 -18.31 -30.29 -15.46
CA GLY A 880 -17.95 -31.70 -15.56
C GLY A 880 -16.45 -31.87 -15.74
N ALA A 881 -15.94 -33.00 -15.30
CA ALA A 881 -14.57 -33.44 -15.56
C ALA A 881 -14.60 -34.86 -16.11
N ALA A 882 -13.57 -35.23 -16.85
CA ALA A 882 -13.45 -36.58 -17.38
C ALA A 882 -12.01 -37.07 -17.40
N VAL A 883 -11.89 -38.40 -17.41
CA VAL A 883 -10.64 -39.11 -17.66
C VAL A 883 -10.88 -40.13 -18.76
N HIS A 884 -10.02 -40.14 -19.77
CA HIS A 884 -10.04 -41.10 -20.86
C HIS A 884 -8.72 -41.86 -20.92
N THR A 885 -8.81 -43.18 -21.04
CA THR A 885 -7.68 -44.07 -21.33
C THR A 885 -8.04 -45.00 -22.50
N SER A 886 -7.07 -45.76 -23.01
CA SER A 886 -7.32 -46.74 -24.08
C SER A 886 -8.32 -47.84 -23.70
N THR A 887 -8.57 -48.06 -22.40
CA THR A 887 -9.42 -49.15 -21.91
C THR A 887 -10.61 -48.68 -21.08
N ARG A 888 -10.64 -47.43 -20.61
CA ARG A 888 -11.65 -46.92 -19.67
C ARG A 888 -11.99 -45.45 -19.93
N GLU A 889 -13.23 -45.10 -19.59
CA GLU A 889 -13.74 -43.73 -19.57
C GLU A 889 -14.37 -43.45 -18.20
N LEU A 890 -14.06 -42.30 -17.62
CA LEU A 890 -14.63 -41.83 -16.36
C LEU A 890 -15.25 -40.45 -16.59
N LYS A 891 -16.50 -40.29 -16.17
CA LYS A 891 -17.25 -39.03 -16.21
C LYS A 891 -17.57 -38.61 -14.79
N ILE A 892 -17.23 -37.38 -14.44
CA ILE A 892 -17.47 -36.81 -13.11
C ILE A 892 -18.29 -35.54 -13.27
N LYS A 893 -19.45 -35.49 -12.61
CA LYS A 893 -20.24 -34.27 -12.52
C LYS A 893 -19.82 -33.48 -11.29
N LEU A 894 -19.48 -32.21 -11.50
CA LEU A 894 -19.12 -31.30 -10.42
C LEU A 894 -20.25 -30.32 -10.14
N PRO A 895 -20.30 -29.74 -8.94
CA PRO A 895 -21.27 -28.72 -8.64
C PRO A 895 -21.15 -27.54 -9.61
N PRO A 896 -22.28 -26.96 -10.07
CA PRO A 896 -22.30 -25.88 -11.08
C PRO A 896 -21.55 -24.61 -10.64
N TYR A 897 -21.40 -24.46 -9.32
CA TYR A 897 -20.69 -23.37 -8.69
C TYR A 897 -19.16 -23.45 -8.82
N GLY A 898 -18.58 -24.61 -9.12
CA GLY A 898 -17.13 -24.77 -9.25
C GLY A 898 -16.55 -23.95 -10.40
N SER A 899 -15.26 -23.61 -10.29
CA SER A 899 -14.52 -23.02 -11.41
C SER A 899 -14.07 -24.12 -12.40
N ILE A 900 -13.82 -23.72 -13.65
CA ILE A 900 -13.24 -24.64 -14.65
C ILE A 900 -11.90 -25.21 -14.16
N PHE A 901 -11.12 -24.39 -13.47
CA PHE A 901 -9.87 -24.79 -12.81
C PHE A 901 -10.06 -25.93 -11.80
N CYS A 902 -11.17 -25.94 -11.05
CA CYS A 902 -11.48 -27.05 -10.15
C CYS A 902 -11.84 -28.33 -10.91
N ALA A 903 -12.59 -28.24 -12.01
CA ALA A 903 -12.89 -29.41 -12.84
C ALA A 903 -11.61 -30.03 -13.42
N GLU A 904 -10.69 -29.19 -13.91
CA GLU A 904 -9.38 -29.64 -14.39
C GLU A 904 -8.57 -30.37 -13.33
N LEU A 905 -8.49 -29.82 -12.11
CA LEU A 905 -7.80 -30.47 -11.00
C LEU A 905 -8.50 -31.76 -10.57
N THR A 906 -9.83 -31.83 -10.62
CA THR A 906 -10.57 -33.07 -10.35
C THR A 906 -10.28 -34.12 -11.41
N GLY A 907 -10.23 -33.75 -12.70
CA GLY A 907 -9.80 -34.65 -13.77
C GLY A 907 -8.40 -35.23 -13.51
N LEU A 908 -7.44 -34.38 -13.15
CA LEU A 908 -6.07 -34.81 -12.79
C LEU A 908 -6.05 -35.74 -11.58
N LEU A 909 -6.79 -35.43 -10.51
CA LEU A 909 -6.87 -36.25 -9.30
C LEU A 909 -7.42 -37.65 -9.61
N GLU A 910 -8.54 -37.70 -10.32
CA GLU A 910 -9.22 -38.94 -10.68
C GLU A 910 -8.36 -39.77 -11.66
N ALA A 911 -7.58 -39.13 -12.53
CA ALA A 911 -6.64 -39.83 -13.39
C ALA A 911 -5.52 -40.51 -12.59
N ILE A 912 -4.98 -39.86 -11.56
CA ILE A 912 -3.98 -40.49 -10.68
C ILE A 912 -4.61 -41.66 -9.94
N GLN A 913 -5.80 -41.49 -9.38
CA GLN A 913 -6.48 -42.56 -8.65
C GLN A 913 -6.84 -43.75 -9.55
N LEU A 914 -7.26 -43.49 -10.79
CA LEU A 914 -7.52 -44.52 -11.79
C LEU A 914 -6.23 -45.25 -12.17
N ALA A 915 -5.13 -44.52 -12.38
CA ALA A 915 -3.83 -45.11 -12.69
C ALA A 915 -3.29 -45.96 -11.53
N LEU A 916 -3.42 -45.49 -10.28
CA LEU A 916 -3.03 -46.24 -9.09
C LEU A 916 -3.71 -47.60 -9.02
N ARG A 917 -5.02 -47.67 -9.35
CA ARG A 917 -5.84 -48.90 -9.26
C ARG A 917 -5.69 -49.85 -10.46
N HIS A 918 -5.43 -49.32 -11.66
CA HIS A 918 -5.64 -50.09 -12.90
C HIS A 918 -4.49 -50.04 -13.90
N VAL A 919 -3.44 -49.26 -13.64
CA VAL A 919 -2.27 -49.19 -14.51
C VAL A 919 -1.07 -49.80 -13.80
N ASP A 920 -0.44 -50.77 -14.45
CA ASP A 920 0.84 -51.32 -14.00
C ASP A 920 2.00 -50.49 -14.56
N GLY A 921 2.95 -50.12 -13.70
CA GLY A 921 4.10 -49.31 -14.08
C GLY A 921 3.83 -47.80 -14.17
N ASN A 922 4.61 -47.12 -15.02
CA ASN A 922 4.63 -45.66 -15.12
C ASN A 922 3.47 -45.14 -15.98
N PHE A 923 3.03 -43.92 -15.69
CA PHE A 923 1.90 -43.31 -16.40
C PHE A 923 2.12 -41.81 -16.66
N ILE A 924 1.54 -41.34 -17.76
CA ILE A 924 1.57 -39.94 -18.18
C ILE A 924 0.13 -39.43 -18.24
N ILE A 925 -0.14 -38.35 -17.52
CA ILE A 925 -1.43 -37.68 -17.52
C ILE A 925 -1.33 -36.43 -18.42
N CYS A 926 -2.09 -36.44 -19.50
CA CYS A 926 -2.23 -35.36 -20.47
C CYS A 926 -3.40 -34.45 -20.11
N SER A 927 -3.16 -33.15 -20.00
CA SER A 927 -4.18 -32.12 -19.76
C SER A 927 -3.88 -30.88 -20.59
N ASP A 928 -4.92 -30.22 -21.08
CA ASP A 928 -4.81 -28.94 -21.77
C ASP A 928 -4.80 -27.73 -20.82
N SER A 929 -4.96 -27.97 -19.52
CA SER A 929 -4.99 -26.92 -18.51
C SER A 929 -3.60 -26.62 -17.99
N LEU A 930 -2.90 -25.73 -18.69
CA LEU A 930 -1.60 -25.22 -18.23
C LEU A 930 -1.69 -24.65 -16.81
N SER A 931 -2.80 -24.01 -16.47
CA SER A 931 -3.04 -23.46 -15.14
C SER A 931 -3.11 -24.53 -14.04
N ALA A 932 -3.80 -25.65 -14.29
CA ALA A 932 -3.88 -26.76 -13.34
C ALA A 932 -2.53 -27.47 -13.20
N LEU A 933 -1.82 -27.67 -14.31
CA LEU A 933 -0.47 -28.25 -14.34
C LEU A 933 0.55 -27.37 -13.58
N GLN A 934 0.53 -26.06 -13.77
CA GLN A 934 1.36 -25.13 -13.00
C GLN A 934 0.98 -25.15 -11.51
N ALA A 935 -0.30 -25.30 -11.18
CA ALA A 935 -0.74 -25.37 -9.79
C ALA A 935 -0.22 -26.61 -9.05
N ILE A 936 -0.20 -27.79 -9.69
CA ILE A 936 0.33 -29.03 -9.10
C ILE A 936 1.87 -29.03 -9.01
N GLN A 937 2.54 -28.22 -9.83
CA GLN A 937 3.98 -27.99 -9.73
C GLN A 937 4.37 -27.27 -8.42
N HIS A 938 3.47 -26.48 -7.85
CA HIS A 938 3.71 -25.75 -6.61
C HIS A 938 3.56 -26.63 -5.35
N ARG A 939 4.69 -27.00 -4.74
CA ARG A 939 4.77 -27.91 -3.57
C ARG A 939 4.03 -27.44 -2.31
N TYR A 940 3.99 -26.14 -2.05
CA TYR A 940 3.41 -25.57 -0.80
C TYR A 940 2.04 -24.93 -1.01
N SER A 941 1.28 -25.42 -1.99
CA SER A 941 -0.08 -24.95 -2.26
C SER A 941 -0.99 -25.13 -1.03
N THR A 942 -1.85 -24.14 -0.79
CA THR A 942 -2.92 -24.20 0.23
C THR A 942 -4.27 -24.61 -0.37
N ASN A 943 -4.28 -24.93 -1.66
CA ASN A 943 -5.46 -25.33 -2.41
C ASN A 943 -5.72 -26.84 -2.14
N PRO A 944 -6.83 -27.21 -1.48
CA PRO A 944 -7.11 -28.60 -1.09
C PRO A 944 -7.03 -29.68 -2.20
N PRO A 945 -7.53 -29.48 -3.44
CA PRO A 945 -7.40 -30.47 -4.51
C PRO A 945 -5.95 -30.63 -4.96
N VAL A 946 -5.16 -29.55 -5.07
CA VAL A 946 -3.71 -29.66 -5.35
C VAL A 946 -3.00 -30.45 -4.26
N GLN A 947 -3.37 -30.22 -3.00
CA GLN A 947 -2.79 -30.97 -1.89
C GLN A 947 -3.18 -32.45 -1.94
N LYS A 948 -4.43 -32.78 -2.28
CA LYS A 948 -4.88 -34.15 -2.46
C LYS A 948 -4.14 -34.85 -3.61
N ILE A 949 -3.95 -34.16 -4.73
CA ILE A 949 -3.11 -34.64 -5.84
C ILE A 949 -1.69 -34.94 -5.35
N ALA A 950 -1.10 -34.08 -4.52
CA ALA A 950 0.23 -34.31 -3.96
C ALA A 950 0.28 -35.57 -3.07
N GLU A 951 -0.78 -35.87 -2.31
CA GLU A 951 -0.88 -37.14 -1.55
C GLU A 951 -0.92 -38.35 -2.47
N GLU A 952 -1.81 -38.36 -3.48
CA GLU A 952 -1.94 -39.50 -4.39
C GLU A 952 -0.64 -39.72 -5.19
N ARG A 953 0.07 -38.64 -5.53
CA ARG A 953 1.41 -38.73 -6.13
C ARG A 953 2.44 -39.37 -5.20
N ARG A 954 2.38 -39.08 -3.90
CA ARG A 954 3.22 -39.76 -2.91
C ARG A 954 2.87 -41.25 -2.84
N THR A 955 1.58 -41.60 -2.84
CA THR A 955 1.14 -43.00 -2.90
C THR A 955 1.69 -43.71 -4.13
N ALA A 956 1.63 -43.07 -5.31
CA ALA A 956 2.21 -43.61 -6.54
C ALA A 956 3.71 -43.87 -6.40
N PHE A 957 4.44 -42.90 -5.84
CA PHE A 957 5.87 -43.04 -5.58
C PHE A 957 6.18 -44.22 -4.63
N LEU A 958 5.42 -44.37 -3.54
CA LEU A 958 5.58 -45.48 -2.59
C LEU A 958 5.28 -46.85 -3.22
N TRP A 959 4.44 -46.89 -4.26
CA TRP A 959 4.15 -48.09 -5.04
C TRP A 959 5.10 -48.29 -6.22
N ASN A 960 6.20 -47.52 -6.27
CA ASN A 960 7.19 -47.56 -7.34
C ASN A 960 6.59 -47.27 -8.74
N LYS A 961 5.54 -46.43 -8.80
CA LYS A 961 4.93 -45.94 -10.03
C LYS A 961 5.31 -44.48 -10.25
N GLU A 962 5.83 -44.16 -11.43
CA GLU A 962 6.14 -42.78 -11.79
C GLU A 962 4.95 -42.08 -12.45
N ALA A 963 4.46 -41.01 -11.80
CA ALA A 963 3.42 -40.13 -12.32
C ALA A 963 4.03 -38.92 -13.03
N MET A 964 3.91 -38.86 -14.35
CA MET A 964 4.32 -37.73 -15.19
C MET A 964 3.10 -36.93 -15.67
N PHE A 965 3.28 -35.64 -15.90
CA PHE A 965 2.22 -34.75 -16.37
C PHE A 965 2.65 -34.04 -17.64
N MET A 966 1.82 -34.10 -18.69
CA MET A 966 2.11 -33.51 -20.00
C MET A 966 1.06 -32.47 -20.36
N TYR A 967 1.51 -31.28 -20.75
CA TYR A 967 0.62 -30.29 -21.33
C TYR A 967 0.30 -30.64 -22.78
N THR A 968 -0.98 -30.72 -23.12
CA THR A 968 -1.47 -31.03 -24.47
C THR A 968 -2.42 -29.92 -24.94
N PRO A 969 -2.05 -29.09 -25.94
CA PRO A 969 -2.93 -28.01 -26.40
C PRO A 969 -4.30 -28.55 -26.86
N SER A 970 -5.40 -27.90 -26.47
CA SER A 970 -6.75 -28.30 -26.93
C SER A 970 -6.98 -28.02 -28.41
N HIS A 971 -7.88 -28.79 -29.03
CA HIS A 971 -8.35 -28.61 -30.42
C HIS A 971 -7.24 -28.64 -31.49
N VAL A 972 -6.25 -29.51 -31.32
CA VAL A 972 -5.13 -29.68 -32.28
C VAL A 972 -5.07 -31.07 -32.92
N GLY A 973 -6.13 -31.88 -32.84
CA GLY A 973 -6.18 -33.21 -33.46
C GLY A 973 -5.54 -34.32 -32.63
N ILE A 974 -5.39 -34.14 -31.31
CA ILE A 974 -4.93 -35.20 -30.39
C ILE A 974 -6.18 -35.95 -29.91
N THR A 975 -6.43 -37.11 -30.50
CA THR A 975 -7.68 -37.89 -30.32
C THR A 975 -8.03 -38.16 -28.85
N GLY A 976 -7.06 -38.50 -28.01
CA GLY A 976 -7.30 -38.75 -26.59
C GLY A 976 -7.75 -37.52 -25.81
N ASN A 977 -7.19 -36.34 -26.13
CA ASN A 977 -7.57 -35.07 -25.51
C ASN A 977 -8.95 -34.60 -25.99
N GLU A 978 -9.23 -34.74 -27.29
CA GLU A 978 -10.55 -34.42 -27.85
C GLU A 978 -11.64 -35.30 -27.25
N ARG A 979 -11.34 -36.59 -27.04
CA ARG A 979 -12.26 -37.50 -26.37
C ARG A 979 -12.49 -37.11 -24.90
N ALA A 980 -11.45 -36.71 -24.17
CA ALA A 980 -11.61 -36.23 -22.79
C ALA A 980 -12.50 -34.97 -22.71
N ASP A 981 -12.33 -34.01 -23.62
CA ASP A 981 -13.18 -32.80 -23.73
C ASP A 981 -14.64 -33.15 -24.03
N GLU A 982 -14.91 -34.04 -25.00
CA GLU A 982 -16.26 -34.54 -25.26
C GLU A 982 -16.90 -35.19 -24.03
N LEU A 983 -16.13 -36.03 -23.32
CA LEU A 983 -16.61 -36.72 -22.13
C LEU A 983 -16.90 -35.73 -20.99
N ALA A 984 -16.04 -34.74 -20.76
CA ALA A 984 -16.23 -33.71 -19.73
C ALA A 984 -17.47 -32.86 -20.00
N LYS A 985 -17.69 -32.47 -21.27
CA LYS A 985 -18.92 -31.80 -21.72
C LYS A 985 -20.16 -32.66 -21.49
N SER A 986 -20.09 -33.94 -21.82
CA SER A 986 -21.20 -34.87 -21.59
C SER A 986 -21.48 -35.05 -20.10
N ALA A 987 -20.44 -35.12 -19.25
CA ALA A 987 -20.57 -35.26 -17.80
C ALA A 987 -21.25 -34.05 -17.16
N ALA A 988 -20.96 -32.84 -17.65
CA ALA A 988 -21.59 -31.61 -17.17
C ALA A 988 -23.11 -31.60 -17.41
N LEU A 989 -23.54 -32.13 -18.57
CA LEU A 989 -24.95 -32.11 -18.99
C LEU A 989 -25.75 -33.34 -18.51
N ASP A 990 -25.07 -34.40 -18.07
CA ASP A 990 -25.71 -35.63 -17.64
C ASP A 990 -26.41 -35.45 -16.29
N ALA A 991 -27.74 -35.56 -16.27
CA ALA A 991 -28.55 -35.43 -15.06
C ALA A 991 -28.48 -36.67 -14.16
N ALA A 992 -28.08 -37.83 -14.69
CA ALA A 992 -28.04 -39.09 -13.95
C ALA A 992 -26.77 -39.27 -13.11
N LEU A 993 -25.70 -38.50 -13.40
CA LEU A 993 -24.48 -38.54 -12.61
C LEU A 993 -24.65 -37.82 -11.27
N PRO A 994 -24.23 -38.43 -10.14
CA PRO A 994 -24.25 -37.76 -8.84
C PRO A 994 -23.23 -36.62 -8.83
N GLU A 995 -23.61 -35.49 -8.24
CA GLU A 995 -22.70 -34.37 -8.03
C GLU A 995 -21.70 -34.68 -6.90
N THR A 996 -20.44 -34.29 -7.09
CA THR A 996 -19.43 -34.43 -6.04
C THR A 996 -19.64 -33.40 -4.91
N ASN A 997 -19.34 -33.77 -3.66
CA ASN A 997 -19.43 -32.87 -2.49
C ASN A 997 -18.21 -31.95 -2.35
N TYR A 998 -17.81 -31.30 -3.44
CA TYR A 998 -16.59 -30.50 -3.50
C TYR A 998 -16.87 -29.00 -3.65
N GLY A 999 -16.17 -28.13 -2.92
CA GLY A 999 -16.31 -26.68 -3.07
C GLY A 999 -15.19 -25.86 -2.45
N LEU A 1000 -14.60 -24.92 -3.20
CA LEU A 1000 -13.58 -24.02 -2.67
C LEU A 1000 -14.15 -22.65 -2.34
N SER A 1001 -13.65 -22.04 -1.26
CA SER A 1001 -13.99 -20.65 -0.92
C SER A 1001 -13.65 -19.66 -2.04
N THR A 1002 -12.64 -19.96 -2.86
CA THR A 1002 -12.26 -19.16 -4.03
C THR A 1002 -13.30 -19.21 -5.15
N ASP A 1003 -13.95 -20.35 -5.36
CA ASP A 1003 -15.02 -20.50 -6.36
C ASP A 1003 -16.22 -19.65 -5.97
N TRP A 1004 -16.54 -19.65 -4.67
CA TRP A 1004 -17.64 -18.86 -4.11
C TRP A 1004 -17.48 -17.35 -4.27
N LYS A 1005 -16.25 -16.82 -4.31
CA LYS A 1005 -16.03 -15.38 -4.55
C LYS A 1005 -16.58 -14.93 -5.90
N SER A 1006 -16.50 -15.77 -6.93
CA SER A 1006 -17.02 -15.48 -8.27
C SER A 1006 -18.55 -15.49 -8.31
N ILE A 1007 -19.16 -16.46 -7.63
CA ILE A 1007 -20.61 -16.61 -7.52
C ILE A 1007 -21.20 -15.45 -6.74
N ILE A 1008 -20.63 -15.14 -5.59
CA ILE A 1008 -21.05 -14.00 -4.75
C ILE A 1008 -20.93 -12.71 -5.56
N LYS A 1009 -19.83 -12.51 -6.28
CA LYS A 1009 -19.67 -11.35 -7.16
C LYS A 1009 -20.78 -11.28 -8.21
N SER A 1010 -21.10 -12.40 -8.87
CA SER A 1010 -22.11 -12.48 -9.91
C SER A 1010 -23.52 -12.23 -9.36
N ALA A 1011 -23.88 -12.84 -8.23
CA ALA A 1011 -25.16 -12.65 -7.57
C ALA A 1011 -25.38 -11.21 -7.10
N VAL A 1012 -24.34 -10.58 -6.52
CA VAL A 1012 -24.40 -9.16 -6.13
C VAL A 1012 -24.50 -8.24 -7.35
N ILE A 1013 -23.81 -8.56 -8.44
CA ILE A 1013 -23.94 -7.84 -9.72
C ILE A 1013 -25.35 -7.98 -10.29
N ASN A 1014 -25.95 -9.17 -10.25
CA ASN A 1014 -27.33 -9.39 -10.73
C ASN A 1014 -28.34 -8.61 -9.89
N THR A 1015 -28.09 -8.50 -8.59
CA THR A 1015 -28.88 -7.64 -7.70
C THR A 1015 -28.71 -6.17 -8.07
N TRP A 1016 -27.48 -5.73 -8.37
CA TRP A 1016 -27.22 -4.37 -8.84
C TRP A 1016 -27.90 -4.10 -10.19
N GLN A 1017 -27.87 -5.06 -11.10
CA GLN A 1017 -28.54 -4.99 -12.40
C GLN A 1017 -30.05 -4.85 -12.21
N SER A 1018 -30.65 -5.67 -11.34
CA SER A 1018 -32.08 -5.58 -11.03
C SER A 1018 -32.46 -4.21 -10.45
N GLN A 1019 -31.61 -3.63 -9.59
CA GLN A 1019 -31.81 -2.26 -9.08
C GLN A 1019 -31.67 -1.20 -10.19
N TRP A 1020 -30.82 -1.44 -11.17
CA TRP A 1020 -30.61 -0.56 -12.31
C TRP A 1020 -31.76 -0.63 -13.33
N ASP A 1021 -32.33 -1.81 -13.54
CA ASP A 1021 -33.47 -2.03 -14.44
C ASP A 1021 -34.74 -1.29 -13.97
N LEU A 1022 -34.86 -1.06 -12.65
CA LEU A 1022 -35.93 -0.24 -12.06
C LEU A 1022 -35.74 1.27 -12.32
N ASN A 1023 -34.59 1.70 -12.83
CA ASN A 1023 -34.26 3.10 -13.02
C ASN A 1023 -34.68 3.60 -14.43
N SER A 1024 -35.47 4.66 -14.50
CA SER A 1024 -35.94 5.25 -15.76
C SER A 1024 -35.03 6.36 -16.34
N SER A 1025 -33.82 6.52 -15.80
CA SER A 1025 -32.90 7.60 -16.18
C SER A 1025 -32.47 7.56 -17.64
N HIS A 1026 -31.99 8.70 -18.14
CA HIS A 1026 -31.43 8.82 -19.49
C HIS A 1026 -30.28 7.83 -19.73
N LEU A 1027 -29.40 7.66 -18.75
CA LEU A 1027 -28.26 6.75 -18.88
C LEU A 1027 -28.71 5.29 -19.01
N HIS A 1028 -29.76 4.85 -18.31
CA HIS A 1028 -30.27 3.48 -18.40
C HIS A 1028 -30.67 3.10 -19.83
N ARG A 1029 -31.34 4.01 -20.56
CA ARG A 1029 -31.71 3.79 -21.98
C ARG A 1029 -30.51 3.58 -22.91
N ILE A 1030 -29.35 4.14 -22.56
CA ILE A 1030 -28.11 4.06 -23.36
C ILE A 1030 -27.20 2.94 -22.86
N THR A 1031 -27.27 2.65 -21.56
CA THR A 1031 -26.42 1.73 -20.83
C THR A 1031 -27.29 0.83 -19.96
N PRO A 1032 -28.03 -0.12 -20.56
CA PRO A 1032 -28.96 -0.97 -19.81
C PRO A 1032 -28.21 -1.94 -18.89
N SER A 1033 -26.98 -2.34 -19.23
CA SER A 1033 -26.19 -3.24 -18.38
C SER A 1033 -25.19 -2.49 -17.49
N VAL A 1034 -25.13 -2.86 -16.20
CA VAL A 1034 -24.15 -2.33 -15.24
C VAL A 1034 -22.70 -2.74 -15.55
N ASN A 1035 -22.51 -3.75 -16.39
CA ASN A 1035 -21.19 -4.27 -16.79
C ASN A 1035 -20.80 -3.90 -18.24
N GLN A 1036 -21.56 -3.03 -18.91
CA GLN A 1036 -21.31 -2.72 -20.31
C GLN A 1036 -19.93 -2.12 -20.56
N ASP A 1037 -19.25 -2.64 -21.60
CA ASP A 1037 -17.95 -2.12 -22.00
C ASP A 1037 -18.00 -0.72 -22.63
N LEU A 1038 -16.97 0.09 -22.35
CA LEU A 1038 -16.88 1.49 -22.74
C LEU A 1038 -15.50 1.75 -23.33
N HIS A 1039 -15.45 1.90 -24.65
CA HIS A 1039 -14.24 2.35 -25.34
C HIS A 1039 -14.05 3.85 -25.07
N LEU A 1040 -13.07 4.18 -24.24
CA LEU A 1040 -12.74 5.55 -23.88
C LEU A 1040 -11.69 6.12 -24.86
N PRO A 1041 -11.86 7.34 -25.37
CA PRO A 1041 -10.84 8.04 -26.17
C PRO A 1041 -9.50 8.16 -25.42
N PRO A 1042 -8.36 8.30 -26.10
CA PRO A 1042 -7.05 8.35 -25.44
C PRO A 1042 -6.84 9.63 -24.61
N ASP A 1043 -7.43 10.75 -25.00
CA ASP A 1043 -7.24 12.03 -24.31
C ASP A 1043 -8.31 12.31 -23.24
N ARG A 1044 -7.87 12.94 -22.14
CA ARG A 1044 -8.71 13.23 -20.98
C ARG A 1044 -9.93 14.10 -21.32
N ARG A 1045 -9.78 15.08 -22.21
CA ARG A 1045 -10.85 16.03 -22.53
C ARG A 1045 -11.99 15.32 -23.23
N SER A 1046 -11.69 14.50 -24.24
CA SER A 1046 -12.67 13.68 -24.95
C SER A 1046 -13.37 12.68 -24.03
N GLN A 1047 -12.63 12.04 -23.10
CA GLN A 1047 -13.25 11.15 -22.09
C GLN A 1047 -14.27 11.87 -21.19
N VAL A 1048 -13.97 13.09 -20.75
CA VAL A 1048 -14.88 13.90 -19.93
C VAL A 1048 -16.10 14.33 -20.72
N ILE A 1049 -15.91 14.74 -21.98
CA ILE A 1049 -17.01 15.08 -22.89
C ILE A 1049 -17.93 13.87 -23.07
N LEU A 1050 -17.37 12.71 -23.43
CA LEU A 1050 -18.11 11.46 -23.59
C LEU A 1050 -18.89 11.07 -22.33
N SER A 1051 -18.23 11.16 -21.17
CA SER A 1051 -18.85 10.83 -19.89
C SER A 1051 -20.06 11.74 -19.61
N ARG A 1052 -19.90 13.05 -19.78
CA ARG A 1052 -20.97 14.04 -19.60
C ARG A 1052 -22.13 13.85 -20.56
N LEU A 1053 -21.84 13.47 -21.81
CA LEU A 1053 -22.86 13.17 -22.81
C LEU A 1053 -23.70 11.97 -22.40
N ARG A 1054 -23.06 10.86 -22.02
CA ARG A 1054 -23.79 9.66 -21.57
C ARG A 1054 -24.60 9.91 -20.31
N LEU A 1055 -24.10 10.75 -19.40
CA LEU A 1055 -24.82 11.15 -18.19
C LEU A 1055 -26.05 12.03 -18.47
N GLY A 1056 -26.22 12.60 -19.67
CA GLY A 1056 -27.28 13.57 -19.93
C GLY A 1056 -26.94 15.00 -19.48
N HIS A 1057 -25.77 15.20 -18.86
CA HIS A 1057 -25.42 16.41 -18.11
C HIS A 1057 -24.29 17.17 -18.81
N THR A 1058 -24.65 18.09 -19.70
CA THR A 1058 -23.71 18.95 -20.44
C THR A 1058 -24.01 20.43 -20.20
N PRO A 1059 -23.05 21.36 -20.40
CA PRO A 1059 -23.37 22.79 -20.36
C PRO A 1059 -24.55 23.16 -21.26
N LEU A 1060 -24.71 22.43 -22.37
CA LEU A 1060 -25.71 22.65 -23.39
C LEU A 1060 -27.13 22.38 -22.92
N THR A 1061 -27.34 21.24 -22.25
CA THR A 1061 -28.65 20.82 -21.79
C THR A 1061 -28.93 21.22 -20.36
N HIS A 1062 -27.98 21.83 -19.65
CA HIS A 1062 -28.14 22.18 -18.23
C HIS A 1062 -27.81 23.64 -17.91
N SER A 1063 -27.31 24.45 -18.86
CA SER A 1063 -27.07 25.88 -18.58
C SER A 1063 -28.36 26.60 -18.18
N TYR A 1064 -29.49 26.26 -18.83
CA TYR A 1064 -30.78 26.86 -18.50
C TYR A 1064 -31.21 26.54 -17.06
N LEU A 1065 -30.98 25.31 -16.57
CA LEU A 1065 -31.23 24.92 -15.18
C LEU A 1065 -30.32 25.66 -14.20
N LEU A 1066 -29.07 25.92 -14.58
CA LEU A 1066 -28.11 26.66 -13.75
C LEU A 1066 -28.40 28.17 -13.74
N ASN A 1067 -28.96 28.70 -14.82
CA ASN A 1067 -29.30 30.11 -14.99
C ASN A 1067 -30.76 30.44 -14.59
N GLN A 1068 -31.58 29.43 -14.28
CA GLN A 1068 -33.02 29.57 -14.04
C GLN A 1068 -33.78 30.16 -15.25
N GLU A 1069 -33.39 29.75 -16.45
CA GLU A 1069 -34.02 30.12 -17.72
C GLU A 1069 -34.93 29.00 -18.22
N ASP A 1070 -35.85 29.30 -19.14
CA ASP A 1070 -36.63 28.27 -19.82
C ASP A 1070 -35.73 27.37 -20.68
N ARG A 1071 -36.16 26.12 -20.88
CA ARG A 1071 -35.40 25.18 -21.69
C ARG A 1071 -35.32 25.71 -23.13
N PRO A 1072 -34.11 25.90 -23.70
CA PRO A 1072 -33.98 26.41 -25.05
C PRO A 1072 -34.41 25.37 -26.09
N LEU A 1073 -34.96 25.85 -27.20
CA LEU A 1073 -35.16 25.04 -28.39
C LEU A 1073 -33.82 24.66 -29.03
N CYS A 1074 -33.80 23.56 -29.77
CA CYS A 1074 -32.64 23.12 -30.50
C CYS A 1074 -32.19 24.18 -31.51
N ILE A 1075 -30.96 24.67 -31.40
CA ILE A 1075 -30.46 25.73 -32.30
C ILE A 1075 -30.33 25.31 -33.77
N PHE A 1076 -30.41 24.00 -34.05
CA PHE A 1076 -30.24 23.43 -35.39
C PHE A 1076 -31.55 23.23 -36.12
N CYS A 1077 -32.54 22.61 -35.49
CA CYS A 1077 -33.85 22.40 -36.11
C CYS A 1077 -34.92 23.38 -35.63
N GLN A 1078 -34.73 24.04 -34.48
CA GLN A 1078 -35.70 24.93 -33.80
C GLN A 1078 -37.09 24.33 -33.54
N GLN A 1079 -37.27 23.03 -33.77
CA GLN A 1079 -38.56 22.34 -33.74
C GLN A 1079 -38.80 21.55 -32.45
N SER A 1080 -37.78 21.38 -31.61
CA SER A 1080 -37.88 20.58 -30.39
C SER A 1080 -36.96 21.12 -29.31
N ASP A 1081 -37.30 20.82 -28.07
CA ASP A 1081 -36.46 21.06 -26.89
C ASP A 1081 -35.02 20.55 -27.09
N LEU A 1082 -34.04 21.36 -26.67
CA LEU A 1082 -32.63 20.99 -26.68
C LEU A 1082 -32.34 19.90 -25.63
N THR A 1083 -32.44 18.64 -26.04
CA THR A 1083 -32.09 17.47 -25.22
C THR A 1083 -30.92 16.69 -25.81
N ILE A 1084 -30.19 15.92 -24.97
CA ILE A 1084 -29.10 15.06 -25.45
C ILE A 1084 -29.63 13.99 -26.40
N THR A 1085 -30.79 13.40 -26.08
CA THR A 1085 -31.47 12.44 -26.96
C THR A 1085 -31.77 13.06 -28.33
N HIS A 1086 -32.26 14.31 -28.35
CA HIS A 1086 -32.50 15.02 -29.59
C HIS A 1086 -31.19 15.25 -30.36
N ILE A 1087 -30.11 15.72 -29.74
CA ILE A 1087 -28.82 15.92 -30.43
C ILE A 1087 -28.25 14.60 -30.98
N LEU A 1088 -28.24 13.55 -30.16
CA LEU A 1088 -27.58 12.27 -30.46
C LEU A 1088 -28.41 11.32 -31.34
N ARG A 1089 -29.74 11.47 -31.38
CA ARG A 1089 -30.64 10.55 -32.09
C ARG A 1089 -31.63 11.25 -33.01
N ASP A 1090 -32.37 12.24 -32.50
CA ASP A 1090 -33.62 12.67 -33.14
C ASP A 1090 -33.49 13.91 -34.06
N CYS A 1091 -32.46 14.74 -33.89
CA CYS A 1091 -32.36 16.04 -34.58
C CYS A 1091 -32.13 15.85 -36.08
N PRO A 1092 -33.06 16.23 -36.97
CA PRO A 1092 -32.93 15.99 -38.41
C PRO A 1092 -31.74 16.74 -39.02
N ALA A 1093 -31.44 17.93 -38.52
CA ALA A 1093 -30.32 18.76 -38.97
C ALA A 1093 -28.93 18.17 -38.68
N LEU A 1094 -28.81 17.19 -37.76
CA LEU A 1094 -27.54 16.56 -37.38
C LEU A 1094 -27.32 15.17 -37.98
N ILE A 1095 -28.15 14.73 -38.93
CA ILE A 1095 -28.10 13.37 -39.49
C ILE A 1095 -26.75 13.06 -40.18
N ASN A 1096 -26.19 14.04 -40.91
CA ASN A 1096 -24.93 13.86 -41.65
C ASN A 1096 -23.73 13.86 -40.70
N SER A 1097 -23.72 14.75 -39.71
CA SER A 1097 -22.69 14.76 -38.65
C SER A 1097 -22.68 13.47 -37.84
N ARG A 1098 -23.87 12.90 -37.56
CA ARG A 1098 -24.00 11.59 -36.91
C ARG A 1098 -23.45 10.46 -37.77
N LYS A 1099 -23.80 10.39 -39.06
CA LYS A 1099 -23.25 9.39 -40.00
C LYS A 1099 -21.72 9.46 -40.09
N ALA A 1100 -21.15 10.67 -40.13
CA ALA A 1100 -19.70 10.88 -40.15
C ALA A 1100 -18.99 10.45 -38.86
N CYS A 1101 -19.65 10.56 -37.69
CA CYS A 1101 -19.07 10.22 -36.39
C CYS A 1101 -19.15 8.72 -36.01
N GLN A 1102 -19.66 7.84 -36.88
CA GLN A 1102 -19.96 6.43 -36.56
C GLN A 1102 -20.69 6.29 -35.22
N VAL A 1103 -21.95 6.74 -35.15
CA VAL A 1103 -22.78 6.78 -33.92
C VAL A 1103 -22.83 5.48 -33.13
N ASN A 1104 -22.67 4.32 -33.79
CA ASN A 1104 -22.66 3.01 -33.13
C ASN A 1104 -21.34 2.67 -32.41
N CYS A 1105 -20.27 3.47 -32.59
CA CYS A 1105 -18.93 3.23 -32.04
C CYS A 1105 -18.53 4.21 -30.92
N GLY A 1106 -19.44 5.09 -30.45
CA GLY A 1106 -19.22 5.89 -29.24
C GLY A 1106 -18.33 7.13 -29.37
N ASN A 1107 -17.97 7.59 -30.57
CA ASN A 1107 -17.14 8.78 -30.77
C ASN A 1107 -17.97 10.06 -30.94
N TYR A 1108 -18.53 10.57 -29.84
CA TYR A 1108 -19.38 11.77 -29.84
C TYR A 1108 -18.61 13.10 -29.66
N SER A 1109 -17.27 13.08 -29.62
CA SER A 1109 -16.46 14.27 -29.29
C SER A 1109 -16.53 15.35 -30.37
N MET A 1110 -16.47 14.97 -31.65
CA MET A 1110 -16.50 15.90 -32.79
C MET A 1110 -17.79 16.73 -32.85
N LEU A 1111 -18.94 16.12 -32.56
CA LEU A 1111 -20.26 16.79 -32.50
C LEU A 1111 -20.29 18.00 -31.55
N PHE A 1112 -19.47 17.99 -30.49
CA PHE A 1112 -19.45 19.05 -29.48
C PHE A 1112 -18.23 19.98 -29.58
N GLU A 1113 -17.13 19.54 -30.21
CA GLU A 1113 -16.01 20.43 -30.54
C GLU A 1113 -16.41 21.45 -31.61
N ASP A 1114 -17.10 21.01 -32.67
CA ASP A 1114 -17.63 21.90 -33.70
C ASP A 1114 -18.69 22.87 -33.14
N TRP A 1115 -19.51 22.40 -32.18
CA TRP A 1115 -20.49 23.23 -31.49
C TRP A 1115 -19.84 24.39 -30.70
N SER A 1116 -18.71 24.12 -30.03
CA SER A 1116 -17.98 25.12 -29.24
C SER A 1116 -17.17 26.12 -30.08
N LYS A 1117 -16.90 25.79 -31.36
CA LYS A 1117 -16.43 26.74 -32.38
C LYS A 1117 -17.58 27.59 -32.90
N LEU A 1118 -18.70 26.98 -33.31
CA LEU A 1118 -19.90 27.66 -33.81
C LEU A 1118 -20.51 28.68 -32.83
N LYS A 1119 -20.46 28.42 -31.51
CA LYS A 1119 -20.92 29.39 -30.50
C LYS A 1119 -19.97 30.60 -30.36
N ARG A 1120 -18.67 30.42 -30.62
CA ARG A 1120 -17.69 31.52 -30.64
C ARG A 1120 -17.90 32.40 -31.88
N ASP A 1121 -18.11 31.76 -33.03
CA ASP A 1121 -18.34 32.48 -34.30
C ASP A 1121 -19.67 33.27 -34.29
N LYS A 1122 -20.70 32.78 -33.57
CA LYS A 1122 -21.95 33.54 -33.35
C LYS A 1122 -21.88 34.60 -32.24
N GLN A 1123 -20.90 34.58 -31.33
CA GLN A 1123 -20.69 35.67 -30.37
C GLN A 1123 -19.88 36.83 -30.97
N GLU A 1124 -19.15 36.60 -32.06
CA GLU A 1124 -18.47 37.65 -32.83
C GLU A 1124 -19.38 38.30 -33.89
N CYS A 1125 -20.55 37.70 -34.20
CA CYS A 1125 -21.62 38.33 -34.97
C CYS A 1125 -22.73 38.86 -34.02
N GLY A 1126 -22.62 40.11 -33.59
CA GLY A 1126 -23.50 40.71 -32.58
C GLY A 1126 -24.97 40.87 -32.97
N PRO A 1127 -25.87 41.16 -32.01
CA PRO A 1127 -27.19 41.71 -32.34
C PRO A 1127 -27.07 43.23 -32.50
N THR A 1128 -27.53 43.72 -33.64
CA THR A 1128 -27.89 45.12 -33.86
C THR A 1128 -28.81 45.60 -32.73
N LYS A 1129 -28.40 46.67 -32.05
CA LYS A 1129 -29.21 47.38 -31.04
C LYS A 1129 -30.57 47.79 -31.65
N PRO A 1130 -31.72 47.49 -31.02
CA PRO A 1130 -32.95 48.18 -31.36
C PRO A 1130 -32.92 49.61 -30.81
N ARG A 1131 -33.48 50.54 -31.59
CA ARG A 1131 -33.68 51.95 -31.25
C ARG A 1131 -34.43 52.08 -29.92
N ARG A 1132 -33.96 53.02 -29.07
CA ARG A 1132 -34.70 53.51 -27.89
C ARG A 1132 -36.03 54.12 -28.35
N VAL A 1133 -37.12 53.67 -27.76
CA VAL A 1133 -38.37 54.42 -27.63
C VAL A 1133 -38.42 54.90 -26.19
N ASP A 1134 -38.61 56.20 -26.00
CA ASP A 1134 -38.74 56.84 -24.69
C ASP A 1134 -39.97 56.32 -23.94
N PRO A 1135 -39.87 56.06 -22.62
CA PRO A 1135 -41.02 56.09 -21.74
C PRO A 1135 -41.00 57.39 -20.92
N ALA A 1136 -42.09 58.15 -21.07
CA ALA A 1136 -42.45 59.22 -20.17
C ALA A 1136 -42.83 58.66 -18.78
N VAL A 1137 -42.25 59.29 -17.75
CA VAL A 1137 -42.81 59.66 -16.43
C VAL A 1137 -43.71 58.65 -15.70
N ALA A 1138 -43.19 58.09 -14.60
CA ALA A 1138 -43.88 58.08 -13.30
C ALA A 1138 -42.85 57.81 -12.18
N ASP A 1139 -42.91 58.66 -11.16
CA ASP A 1139 -42.14 58.67 -9.91
C ASP A 1139 -42.25 57.38 -9.08
N GLU A 1140 -41.17 57.01 -8.39
CA GLU A 1140 -41.11 56.75 -6.93
C GLU A 1140 -39.73 56.18 -6.50
N GLY A 1141 -39.02 56.93 -5.64
CA GLY A 1141 -38.30 56.44 -4.43
C GLY A 1141 -37.06 55.52 -4.53
N PRO A 1142 -35.90 55.87 -3.93
CA PRO A 1142 -34.65 55.11 -4.07
C PRO A 1142 -34.50 53.98 -3.03
N ALA A 1143 -34.41 52.73 -3.47
CA ALA A 1143 -33.94 51.61 -2.65
C ALA A 1143 -32.51 51.18 -3.05
N SER A 1144 -31.69 51.00 -2.03
CA SER A 1144 -30.22 50.97 -2.07
C SER A 1144 -29.56 49.89 -2.95
N VAL A 1145 -28.47 50.28 -3.61
CA VAL A 1145 -27.56 49.44 -4.44
C VAL A 1145 -26.72 48.44 -3.58
N ALA A 1146 -27.05 48.26 -2.30
CA ALA A 1146 -26.28 47.45 -1.35
C ALA A 1146 -26.68 45.96 -1.29
N GLU A 1147 -27.88 45.56 -1.74
CA GLU A 1147 -28.33 44.17 -1.59
C GLU A 1147 -27.96 43.22 -2.76
N ILE A 1148 -27.61 43.75 -3.93
CA ILE A 1148 -27.33 42.91 -5.11
C ILE A 1148 -25.88 42.36 -5.11
N LYS A 1149 -24.96 42.94 -4.31
CA LYS A 1149 -23.58 42.44 -4.16
C LYS A 1149 -23.41 41.36 -3.08
N SER A 1150 -24.39 41.17 -2.20
CA SER A 1150 -24.33 40.19 -1.09
C SER A 1150 -24.62 38.74 -1.53
N LYS A 1151 -25.47 38.53 -2.55
CA LYS A 1151 -25.86 37.18 -3.01
C LYS A 1151 -24.87 36.51 -3.98
N ARG A 1152 -23.87 37.22 -4.51
CA ARG A 1152 -22.89 36.65 -5.47
C ARG A 1152 -21.70 35.92 -4.82
N ASN A 1153 -21.46 36.09 -3.52
CA ASN A 1153 -20.28 35.54 -2.82
C ASN A 1153 -20.54 34.32 -1.92
N LYS A 1154 -21.76 33.76 -1.87
CA LYS A 1154 -22.08 32.57 -1.05
C LYS A 1154 -22.19 31.23 -1.80
N ILE A 1155 -21.98 31.21 -3.13
CA ILE A 1155 -22.08 29.98 -3.96
C ILE A 1155 -20.69 29.44 -4.39
N TRP A 1156 -19.60 30.16 -4.08
CA TRP A 1156 -18.22 29.71 -4.31
C TRP A 1156 -17.45 29.56 -2.99
N ARG A 1157 -17.76 28.52 -2.22
CA ARG A 1157 -16.84 27.83 -1.31
C ARG A 1157 -17.05 26.32 -1.42
#